data_AF-A0A1Y3NPV5-F1
#
_entry.id   AF-A0A1Y3NPV5-F1
#
_cell.length_a   1.000
_cell.length_b   1.000
_cell.length_c   1.000
_cell.angle_alpha   90.00
_cell.angle_beta   90.00
_cell.angle_gamma   90.00
#
_symmetry.space_group_name_H-M   'P 1'
#
loop_
_entity.id
_entity.type
_entity.pdbx_description
1 polymer ?
#
loop_
_entity_poly.entity_id
_entity_poly.type
_entity_poly.pdbx_seq_one_letter_code
_entity_poly.pdbx_strand_id
1 'polypeptide(L)'
;MSEEENSDFGYSDNEVIRPRKSRKIHEDEDEEDEEDDYSRRNYNSDEAEEEDDNIDDEDDEGDDIEETEEDKKFIVDDEGVEEEEEVEEEVEVSSHKKKKRRKHHSFKDSDSESDLDEDRMLIAENTGIEWRKPEEKRFKRLKKRREETSVPSRDRAEEDLTKIFMDDEDAEEGEIKQRDDDHEIYDEDDLGDFIDDDEDELTPEMKEQRANERKEQKQFVKDIGESLGITDDSLFMIQQIFGDGSEYAYAMDINDMQDEDDVNDINRDNPVRLKDVYEPDEIAEKLLTEEDDAIRIKDIPERIQLRYINNPPEGDELNREAAFIEEKILMKREKFGNISLQTPIRDVLRFLREDNYEVPFIFSHRKDFWKDKDKLNDHELWLIYDYDEEFQAIEKAKNDKSITESLKQINSIERAQDLLEYIQIIYGSDAHNDSQSDEKKLKRPVRVKFYEKMKKAGVDEFVKLFHVKVRELAVSISEGIKKFFPEDEMESPEKIAEKFVVESNVYLKTPNQIINAAKSMLVQEIAYEPLFKDFIRHMYEEHAVIDILPTDRGKKKSMKIISIITGDPINKVVFLQIVKAEKEGLVTTTIHLENEDQRIKNLCEHIVNDNYNEYAEAWNDLRKEVLTKSLKDILFPMTSDWLKAKIINDACIIVADHCMGKLENNITKAPYNDRILEDYDSEGEYCKVVSISWGDFKMNDPGICMAVGSDGKVADHCVLEGLQSRNQTAAETSPGAEKLREFLMHHIPDIIIVGGWTPDLITNKMMEKIRKIADDVSKELNLIRNIPVEIGDDNPAKIYMKSARGKNEYPLYSPLMLYCVSLARTVQDSLMEYAALCNTENEISLLRLDPLQTMVPESLMNQRFERSFINAIAHVGVDINRAVQYPEYANTLQFVSGLGKRKAANIISKISRSGGVLLSRSDLIHKNIIGANIFMNCASFLRIREKYFNQRRSDMFYDVLDDTRIHPEDYDLARKMAADALDIDEPLEDDENPSQHVEELMNGEADRLNQLLLDAYAEELENNVIHEPKKITLNQIKEELQNPYKEKRRKWHPLNEDEIFVMLTGETNDTLSEGMVVSVEITYAYGKTVKGILPSGIEVSIAAENLTGQNVYNVEDHVRAGDVLTGKILRVDKERFIVDVTTAPDDLKRESDILHDDYWDFDEERKDKKILSDVYKKATKKITRNIQHPYFKPFDYREAENYLSTRPIGEIVIRPSSKGNDHLAITWKIDDGVYQHLGKNTFYHRIKNILNNI
;
A
#
# COMPACT_ATOMS: atom_id res chain seq x y z
N MET A 1 -65.59 -32.31 22.02
CA MET A 1 -66.38 -32.27 23.26
C MET A 1 -65.75 -31.16 24.09
N SER A 2 -66.38 -30.02 24.33
CA SER A 2 -67.69 -29.82 24.99
C SER A 2 -67.64 -30.25 26.47
N GLU A 3 -68.09 -29.47 27.45
CA GLU A 3 -68.73 -28.14 27.46
C GLU A 3 -68.39 -27.44 28.81
N GLU A 4 -68.39 -26.10 28.82
CA GLU A 4 -69.32 -25.19 29.56
C GLU A 4 -70.00 -25.74 30.85
N GLU A 5 -70.37 -24.97 31.89
CA GLU A 5 -70.72 -23.53 31.98
C GLU A 5 -70.80 -23.03 33.48
N ASN A 6 -70.97 -21.71 33.69
CA ASN A 6 -71.58 -21.01 34.86
C ASN A 6 -70.94 -20.97 36.27
N SER A 7 -70.79 -19.75 36.83
CA SER A 7 -71.65 -19.23 37.94
C SER A 7 -71.37 -17.74 38.31
N ASP A 8 -72.25 -17.14 39.12
CA ASP A 8 -72.51 -15.68 39.24
C ASP A 8 -71.75 -14.87 40.33
N PHE A 9 -71.62 -13.56 40.05
CA PHE A 9 -71.62 -12.35 40.91
C PHE A 9 -71.42 -12.42 42.46
N GLY A 10 -70.57 -11.52 43.01
CA GLY A 10 -70.61 -11.18 44.45
C GLY A 10 -69.58 -10.15 45.01
N TYR A 11 -69.77 -8.85 44.73
CA TYR A 11 -69.27 -7.65 45.47
C TYR A 11 -68.09 -7.73 46.48
N SER A 12 -67.00 -6.97 46.22
CA SER A 12 -66.59 -5.82 47.08
C SER A 12 -65.46 -4.95 46.46
N ASP A 13 -65.74 -3.65 46.34
CA ASP A 13 -64.87 -2.46 46.33
C ASP A 13 -63.37 -2.56 45.95
N ASN A 14 -63.01 -2.01 44.79
CA ASN A 14 -62.28 -0.72 44.70
C ASN A 14 -62.22 -0.18 43.26
N GLU A 15 -62.12 1.14 43.09
CA GLU A 15 -62.24 1.82 41.79
C GLU A 15 -60.90 2.05 41.06
N VAL A 16 -61.00 2.29 39.75
CA VAL A 16 -59.91 2.65 38.83
C VAL A 16 -59.77 4.18 38.76
N ILE A 17 -58.56 4.70 38.45
CA ILE A 17 -58.25 5.84 37.53
C ILE A 17 -57.01 6.64 38.00
N ARG A 18 -55.96 6.61 37.15
CA ARG A 18 -54.82 7.57 37.01
C ARG A 18 -53.92 7.86 38.22
N PRO A 19 -52.62 7.98 37.94
CA PRO A 19 -51.83 9.10 38.48
C PRO A 19 -51.09 9.89 37.38
N ARG A 20 -51.01 11.22 37.54
CA ARG A 20 -49.95 12.05 36.95
C ARG A 20 -49.33 12.89 38.08
N LYS A 21 -48.00 12.82 38.19
CA LYS A 21 -47.02 13.66 38.91
C LYS A 21 -47.51 14.55 40.09
N SER A 22 -46.75 14.54 41.19
CA SER A 22 -46.09 15.78 41.69
C SER A 22 -45.29 15.57 42.99
N ARG A 23 -44.26 16.41 43.17
CA ARG A 23 -43.86 17.24 44.34
C ARG A 23 -42.37 17.59 44.21
N LYS A 24 -41.86 18.78 44.55
CA LYS A 24 -42.34 20.03 45.22
C LYS A 24 -41.50 21.20 44.62
N ILE A 25 -41.67 22.53 44.81
CA ILE A 25 -42.54 23.49 45.56
C ILE A 25 -42.46 24.83 44.70
N HIS A 26 -43.21 25.93 44.83
CA HIS A 26 -44.19 26.44 45.80
C HIS A 26 -45.53 26.82 45.12
N GLU A 27 -46.05 28.02 45.41
CA GLU A 27 -47.30 28.68 45.02
C GLU A 27 -47.02 30.22 44.92
N ASP A 28 -48.06 31.04 44.73
CA ASP A 28 -48.11 32.53 44.62
C ASP A 28 -47.91 33.07 43.18
N GLU A 29 -48.72 33.97 42.59
CA GLU A 29 -50.12 34.42 42.80
C GLU A 29 -50.62 35.18 41.52
N ASP A 30 -51.94 35.41 41.40
CA ASP A 30 -52.68 36.46 40.62
C ASP A 30 -52.79 36.58 39.05
N GLU A 31 -54.08 36.63 38.63
CA GLU A 31 -54.81 37.55 37.71
C GLU A 31 -54.68 37.63 36.14
N GLU A 32 -55.85 37.40 35.50
CA GLU A 32 -56.57 38.14 34.41
C GLU A 32 -56.06 38.28 32.93
N ASP A 33 -56.87 37.67 32.03
CA ASP A 33 -57.62 38.25 30.87
C ASP A 33 -57.03 38.68 29.49
N GLU A 34 -57.83 38.30 28.44
CA GLU A 34 -58.13 38.98 27.15
C GLU A 34 -57.00 39.19 26.07
N GLU A 35 -57.23 39.31 24.73
CA GLU A 35 -58.44 39.23 23.86
C GLU A 35 -58.07 38.85 22.37
N ASP A 36 -59.10 38.52 21.56
CA ASP A 36 -59.30 38.66 20.09
C ASP A 36 -58.22 38.41 18.99
N ASP A 37 -58.33 37.23 18.34
CA ASP A 37 -58.86 36.92 16.97
C ASP A 37 -58.58 37.77 15.68
N TYR A 38 -58.75 37.07 14.53
CA TYR A 38 -58.89 37.45 13.10
C TYR A 38 -57.77 38.08 12.24
N SER A 39 -57.23 37.22 11.37
CA SER A 39 -56.47 37.53 10.14
C SER A 39 -57.23 38.29 9.05
N ARG A 40 -56.51 39.01 8.16
CA ARG A 40 -56.94 39.25 6.76
C ARG A 40 -55.79 39.49 5.76
N ARG A 41 -56.06 39.22 4.47
CA ARG A 41 -55.12 39.24 3.32
C ARG A 41 -55.07 40.61 2.62
N ASN A 42 -53.98 40.93 1.89
CA ASN A 42 -54.00 41.09 0.41
C ASN A 42 -52.67 41.48 -0.29
N TYR A 43 -52.38 40.78 -1.40
CA TYR A 43 -52.02 41.26 -2.76
C TYR A 43 -50.99 42.40 -3.04
N ASN A 44 -49.93 42.00 -3.78
CA ASN A 44 -49.40 42.54 -5.06
C ASN A 44 -48.66 43.89 -5.24
N SER A 45 -47.84 43.85 -6.31
CA SER A 45 -47.34 44.90 -7.22
C SER A 45 -46.23 45.84 -6.72
N ASP A 46 -45.01 45.80 -7.28
CA ASP A 46 -44.51 46.27 -8.62
C ASP A 46 -43.99 47.74 -8.48
N GLU A 47 -42.97 48.28 -9.18
CA GLU A 47 -42.23 47.85 -10.38
C GLU A 47 -40.89 48.64 -10.57
N ALA A 48 -40.19 48.37 -11.70
CA ALA A 48 -39.11 49.15 -12.38
C ALA A 48 -37.68 49.12 -11.76
N GLU A 49 -36.55 49.29 -12.47
CA GLU A 49 -36.06 49.41 -13.88
C GLU A 49 -34.49 49.46 -13.75
N GLU A 50 -33.53 48.88 -14.50
CA GLU A 50 -33.30 47.91 -15.61
C GLU A 50 -32.00 47.11 -15.19
N GLU A 51 -31.56 45.89 -15.60
CA GLU A 51 -31.71 44.98 -16.76
C GLU A 51 -30.84 45.29 -18.02
N ASP A 52 -29.69 44.58 -18.22
CA ASP A 52 -29.39 43.79 -19.46
C ASP A 52 -28.10 42.92 -19.44
N ASP A 53 -28.21 41.75 -20.10
CA ASP A 53 -27.36 40.54 -20.10
C ASP A 53 -26.10 40.51 -21.02
N ASN A 54 -25.45 39.32 -21.03
CA ASN A 54 -24.75 38.63 -22.15
C ASN A 54 -23.24 38.90 -22.38
N ILE A 55 -22.46 37.98 -22.99
CA ILE A 55 -22.28 36.49 -22.92
C ILE A 55 -21.13 36.12 -23.91
N ASP A 56 -20.66 34.86 -23.88
CA ASP A 56 -19.75 34.18 -24.82
C ASP A 56 -18.27 34.64 -24.91
N ASP A 57 -17.32 33.80 -25.36
CA ASP A 57 -17.03 32.36 -25.09
C ASP A 57 -15.69 31.99 -25.79
N GLU A 58 -15.37 30.69 -25.88
CA GLU A 58 -14.27 30.05 -26.64
C GLU A 58 -12.86 30.22 -25.99
N ASP A 59 -12.19 29.17 -25.45
CA ASP A 59 -11.64 27.94 -26.08
C ASP A 59 -10.22 28.20 -26.68
N ASP A 60 -9.23 27.29 -26.72
CA ASP A 60 -9.13 25.89 -26.26
C ASP A 60 -7.65 25.45 -26.04
N GLU A 61 -7.43 24.19 -25.64
CA GLU A 61 -6.27 23.29 -25.86
C GLU A 61 -4.81 23.69 -25.47
N GLY A 62 -3.99 22.68 -25.10
CA GLY A 62 -2.53 22.79 -24.99
C GLY A 62 -1.88 21.91 -23.91
N ASP A 63 -1.50 20.67 -24.25
CA ASP A 63 -0.57 19.84 -23.46
C ASP A 63 0.90 20.19 -23.75
N ASP A 64 1.79 19.93 -22.78
CA ASP A 64 3.24 19.58 -22.88
C ASP A 64 3.84 19.80 -21.47
N ILE A 65 4.12 18.77 -20.66
CA ILE A 65 5.31 17.89 -20.71
C ILE A 65 6.63 18.69 -20.61
N GLU A 66 7.12 18.89 -19.38
CA GLU A 66 8.48 19.38 -19.13
C GLU A 66 9.50 18.23 -19.22
N GLU A 67 10.17 18.07 -20.38
CA GLU A 67 11.45 17.37 -20.43
C GLU A 67 12.58 18.29 -19.94
N THR A 68 13.44 17.79 -19.05
CA THR A 68 14.55 18.57 -18.47
C THR A 68 15.83 18.50 -19.32
N GLU A 69 16.22 19.61 -19.94
CA GLU A 69 17.47 19.71 -20.71
C GLU A 69 18.73 19.84 -19.84
N GLU A 70 19.21 18.73 -19.26
CA GLU A 70 20.60 18.60 -18.78
C GLU A 70 21.35 17.43 -19.44
N ASP A 71 21.53 17.48 -20.77
CA ASP A 71 22.84 17.24 -21.39
C ASP A 71 22.81 17.42 -22.91
N LYS A 72 23.39 18.51 -23.45
CA LYS A 72 24.25 18.54 -24.66
C LYS A 72 24.63 19.97 -25.10
N LYS A 73 25.81 20.42 -24.67
CA LYS A 73 26.61 21.38 -25.43
C LYS A 73 27.94 20.74 -25.84
N PHE A 74 28.03 20.20 -27.06
CA PHE A 74 29.20 20.46 -27.90
C PHE A 74 28.94 20.28 -29.39
N ILE A 75 29.76 20.97 -30.19
CA ILE A 75 29.64 21.19 -31.63
C ILE A 75 30.67 20.31 -32.37
N VAL A 76 30.40 19.96 -33.63
CA VAL A 76 31.22 20.26 -34.84
C VAL A 76 30.68 19.42 -36.01
N ASP A 77 30.02 20.11 -36.95
CA ASP A 77 30.33 20.26 -38.40
C ASP A 77 30.82 19.02 -39.21
N ASP A 78 30.61 18.90 -40.53
CA ASP A 78 30.30 19.95 -41.53
C ASP A 78 29.72 19.37 -42.86
N GLU A 79 29.29 20.28 -43.76
CA GLU A 79 29.06 20.17 -45.23
C GLU A 79 28.20 19.00 -45.82
N GLY A 80 27.28 19.33 -46.74
CA GLY A 80 26.43 18.30 -47.40
C GLY A 80 25.64 18.63 -48.68
N VAL A 81 25.33 19.91 -48.96
CA VAL A 81 24.84 20.49 -50.26
C VAL A 81 23.82 19.68 -51.10
N GLU A 82 22.59 20.19 -51.23
CA GLU A 82 22.03 20.54 -52.55
C GLU A 82 20.92 21.60 -52.41
N GLU A 83 20.77 22.46 -53.41
CA GLU A 83 19.96 23.69 -53.42
C GLU A 83 18.71 23.51 -54.29
N GLU A 84 17.60 24.19 -53.97
CA GLU A 84 16.75 24.80 -55.01
C GLU A 84 15.95 25.99 -54.44
N GLU A 85 15.98 27.11 -55.17
CA GLU A 85 15.31 28.39 -54.89
C GLU A 85 13.85 28.35 -55.42
N GLU A 86 12.96 29.37 -55.41
CA GLU A 86 13.08 30.84 -55.31
C GLU A 86 11.66 31.48 -55.09
N VAL A 87 11.61 32.76 -54.70
CA VAL A 87 10.45 33.73 -54.77
C VAL A 87 9.26 33.51 -53.79
N GLU A 88 8.81 34.43 -52.91
CA GLU A 88 8.76 35.93 -52.78
C GLU A 88 7.54 36.67 -53.40
N GLU A 89 7.36 37.93 -52.96
CA GLU A 89 6.29 38.91 -53.22
C GLU A 89 4.88 38.51 -52.67
N GLU A 90 4.40 38.99 -51.52
CA GLU A 90 4.10 40.38 -51.09
C GLU A 90 3.05 41.14 -51.92
N VAL A 91 2.14 41.86 -51.24
CA VAL A 91 1.96 43.34 -51.32
C VAL A 91 0.68 43.77 -50.58
N GLU A 92 0.88 44.48 -49.45
CA GLU A 92 0.13 45.64 -48.90
C GLU A 92 -1.44 45.66 -48.87
N VAL A 93 -2.18 46.64 -48.28
CA VAL A 93 -1.85 47.96 -47.71
C VAL A 93 -2.82 48.33 -46.55
N SER A 94 -2.34 49.12 -45.58
CA SER A 94 -3.09 50.20 -44.88
C SER A 94 -4.17 49.85 -43.81
N SER A 95 -4.40 50.66 -42.76
CA SER A 95 -3.59 51.77 -42.20
C SER A 95 -4.08 52.28 -40.81
N HIS A 96 -3.18 52.99 -40.12
CA HIS A 96 -3.45 54.12 -39.19
C HIS A 96 -4.08 53.91 -37.79
N LYS A 97 -3.22 53.50 -36.85
CA LYS A 97 -3.25 53.87 -35.41
C LYS A 97 -3.51 55.38 -35.18
N LYS A 98 -4.33 55.76 -34.18
CA LYS A 98 -4.27 57.12 -33.56
C LYS A 98 -4.84 57.30 -32.13
N LYS A 99 -3.93 57.16 -31.14
CA LYS A 99 -3.77 58.01 -29.90
C LYS A 99 -4.80 57.99 -28.74
N LYS A 100 -4.23 57.77 -27.53
CA LYS A 100 -4.65 58.22 -26.16
C LYS A 100 -5.93 57.56 -25.61
N ARG A 101 -5.98 57.00 -24.38
CA ARG A 101 -5.41 57.45 -23.08
C ARG A 101 -5.06 56.24 -22.18
N ARG A 102 -4.12 56.37 -21.24
CA ARG A 102 -3.91 55.45 -20.09
C ARG A 102 -4.19 56.19 -18.77
N LYS A 103 -4.77 55.48 -17.78
CA LYS A 103 -4.87 55.85 -16.35
C LYS A 103 -4.98 54.57 -15.50
N HIS A 104 -4.52 54.62 -14.25
CA HIS A 104 -4.44 53.49 -13.29
C HIS A 104 -5.80 52.93 -12.83
N HIS A 105 -5.92 51.60 -12.72
CA HIS A 105 -5.74 50.78 -11.50
C HIS A 105 -5.56 49.30 -11.97
N SER A 106 -4.80 48.36 -11.39
CA SER A 106 -4.05 48.16 -10.12
C SER A 106 -4.85 47.64 -8.90
N PHE A 107 -5.17 46.33 -8.96
CA PHE A 107 -4.92 45.31 -7.91
C PHE A 107 -3.53 44.68 -8.24
N LYS A 108 -2.60 44.30 -7.35
CA LYS A 108 -2.44 44.26 -5.88
C LYS A 108 -2.37 42.83 -5.29
N ASP A 109 -1.25 42.19 -5.58
CA ASP A 109 -0.74 40.97 -4.94
C ASP A 109 -0.17 41.27 -3.53
N SER A 110 0.04 40.20 -2.75
CA SER A 110 0.77 40.17 -1.47
C SER A 110 0.86 38.73 -0.96
N ASP A 111 1.97 38.22 -0.39
CA ASP A 111 3.36 38.69 -0.36
C ASP A 111 4.26 37.45 -0.17
N SER A 112 5.34 37.33 -0.93
CA SER A 112 6.39 36.30 -0.75
C SER A 112 7.75 36.90 -1.11
N GLU A 113 8.21 37.87 -0.30
CA GLU A 113 9.32 38.77 -0.65
C GLU A 113 10.69 38.31 -0.10
N SER A 114 10.81 37.10 0.45
CA SER A 114 12.09 36.50 0.89
C SER A 114 12.95 36.10 -0.31
N ASP A 115 12.42 35.21 -1.15
CA ASP A 115 13.21 34.41 -2.10
C ASP A 115 13.70 35.23 -3.30
N LEU A 116 13.11 36.41 -3.51
CA LEU A 116 13.43 37.32 -4.61
C LEU A 116 14.56 38.30 -4.30
N ASP A 117 14.97 38.49 -3.03
CA ASP A 117 16.00 39.46 -2.68
C ASP A 117 17.44 38.87 -2.72
N GLU A 118 17.63 37.55 -2.59
CA GLU A 118 18.95 36.91 -2.84
C GLU A 118 19.35 36.97 -4.33
N ASP A 119 18.45 36.60 -5.23
CA ASP A 119 18.63 36.73 -6.69
C ASP A 119 18.93 38.18 -7.11
N ARG A 120 18.29 39.15 -6.45
CA ARG A 120 18.55 40.59 -6.70
C ARG A 120 19.92 41.03 -6.22
N MET A 121 20.46 40.46 -5.13
CA MET A 121 21.83 40.71 -4.70
C MET A 121 22.84 40.11 -5.69
N LEU A 122 22.62 38.88 -6.15
CA LEU A 122 23.43 38.23 -7.20
C LEU A 122 23.45 39.03 -8.52
N ILE A 123 22.30 39.57 -8.94
CA ILE A 123 22.22 40.43 -10.13
C ILE A 123 22.90 41.79 -9.89
N ALA A 124 22.83 42.36 -8.69
CA ALA A 124 23.48 43.62 -8.37
C ALA A 124 25.01 43.51 -8.38
N GLU A 125 25.58 42.45 -7.81
CA GLU A 125 27.02 42.18 -7.81
C GLU A 125 27.56 41.99 -9.25
N ASN A 126 26.82 41.26 -10.09
CA ASN A 126 27.21 41.02 -11.48
C ASN A 126 27.02 42.21 -12.43
N THR A 127 26.29 43.27 -12.05
CA THR A 127 25.97 44.40 -12.94
C THR A 127 26.42 45.79 -12.44
N GLY A 128 26.71 45.96 -11.16
CA GLY A 128 27.35 47.16 -10.61
C GLY A 128 26.50 48.43 -10.62
N ILE A 129 25.17 48.32 -10.53
CA ILE A 129 24.23 49.46 -10.52
C ILE A 129 23.40 49.47 -9.23
N GLU A 130 23.68 50.40 -8.31
CA GLU A 130 22.85 50.62 -7.11
C GLU A 130 21.47 51.23 -7.46
N TRP A 131 20.41 50.72 -6.82
CA TRP A 131 19.06 51.29 -6.86
C TRP A 131 18.65 51.84 -5.48
N ARG A 132 17.91 52.97 -5.44
CA ARG A 132 17.46 53.61 -4.19
C ARG A 132 15.94 53.55 -4.03
N LYS A 133 15.45 52.98 -2.92
CA LYS A 133 14.03 53.02 -2.52
C LYS A 133 13.62 54.47 -2.13
N PRO A 134 12.44 55.00 -2.56
CA PRO A 134 11.90 56.29 -2.11
C PRO A 134 10.91 56.16 -0.94
N GLU A 135 10.70 57.26 -0.19
CA GLU A 135 9.96 57.28 1.10
C GLU A 135 8.43 57.08 1.02
N GLU A 136 7.87 56.38 2.01
CA GLU A 136 6.43 56.16 2.18
C GLU A 136 5.63 57.37 2.73
N LYS A 137 4.29 57.31 2.62
CA LYS A 137 3.38 58.27 3.25
C LYS A 137 2.24 57.62 4.05
N ARG A 138 2.36 57.76 5.37
CA ARG A 138 1.41 57.35 6.42
C ARG A 138 -0.06 57.71 6.13
N PHE A 139 -0.97 56.79 6.44
CA PHE A 139 -2.34 57.11 6.87
C PHE A 139 -2.66 56.48 8.24
N LYS A 140 -3.83 56.83 8.82
CA LYS A 140 -4.04 56.84 10.28
C LYS A 140 -4.82 55.62 10.80
N ARG A 141 -4.26 54.90 11.78
CA ARG A 141 -5.02 54.06 12.74
C ARG A 141 -5.61 54.94 13.87
N LEU A 142 -6.69 54.48 14.50
CA LEU A 142 -7.34 55.18 15.61
C LEU A 142 -6.55 54.99 16.93
N LYS A 143 -6.62 55.96 17.86
CA LYS A 143 -5.95 55.90 19.16
C LYS A 143 -6.83 55.32 20.27
N LYS A 144 -6.29 54.39 21.06
CA LYS A 144 -6.35 54.44 22.54
C LYS A 144 -4.91 54.60 23.06
N ARG A 145 -4.71 54.89 24.35
CA ARG A 145 -3.53 55.61 24.87
C ARG A 145 -2.79 54.83 25.97
N ARG A 146 -1.49 54.60 25.76
CA ARG A 146 -0.45 54.41 26.80
C ARG A 146 0.68 55.41 26.47
N GLU A 147 1.49 55.82 27.44
CA GLU A 147 2.40 56.97 27.29
C GLU A 147 3.89 56.56 27.26
N GLU A 148 4.73 57.44 26.71
CA GLU A 148 6.09 57.13 26.21
C GLU A 148 7.22 57.62 27.12
N THR A 149 8.34 56.89 27.16
CA THR A 149 9.74 57.39 27.23
C THR A 149 10.64 56.23 26.73
N SER A 150 11.28 56.25 25.55
CA SER A 150 12.50 56.99 25.12
C SER A 150 13.75 56.63 25.95
N VAL A 151 14.95 56.34 25.41
CA VAL A 151 15.64 56.92 24.22
C VAL A 151 16.39 55.81 23.36
N PRO A 152 17.51 55.97 22.59
CA PRO A 152 17.49 55.62 21.15
C PRO A 152 18.48 54.54 20.60
N SER A 153 18.11 54.02 19.42
CA SER A 153 18.88 53.61 18.22
C SER A 153 20.35 53.12 18.27
N ARG A 154 20.58 52.00 17.56
CA ARG A 154 21.88 51.51 17.03
C ARG A 154 22.52 52.47 16.01
N ASP A 155 23.82 52.29 15.74
CA ASP A 155 24.32 51.88 14.41
C ASP A 155 25.84 51.64 14.34
N ARG A 156 26.26 50.82 13.35
CA ARG A 156 27.62 50.35 12.97
C ARG A 156 28.21 49.18 13.77
N ALA A 157 29.01 48.30 13.15
CA ALA A 157 29.18 47.93 11.73
C ALA A 157 30.04 46.65 11.66
N GLU A 158 29.85 45.85 10.61
CA GLU A 158 30.76 44.73 10.28
C GLU A 158 31.96 45.22 9.46
N GLU A 159 33.15 44.65 9.71
CA GLU A 159 34.34 44.52 8.82
C GLU A 159 35.61 44.31 9.68
N ASP A 160 36.07 43.06 9.92
CA ASP A 160 37.52 42.73 10.01
C ASP A 160 37.87 41.22 10.03
N LEU A 161 37.22 40.36 9.23
CA LEU A 161 37.56 38.91 9.18
C LEU A 161 38.83 38.58 8.35
N THR A 162 39.73 39.56 8.13
CA THR A 162 40.88 39.44 7.21
C THR A 162 42.23 39.22 7.89
N LYS A 163 42.25 38.64 9.10
CA LYS A 163 43.47 38.48 9.94
C LYS A 163 43.73 37.07 10.50
N ILE A 164 43.15 36.03 9.91
CA ILE A 164 43.26 34.65 10.41
C ILE A 164 44.48 33.88 9.85
N PHE A 165 45.21 34.43 8.87
CA PHE A 165 46.44 33.84 8.32
C PHE A 165 47.64 34.80 8.37
N MET A 166 48.42 34.73 9.46
CA MET A 166 49.87 34.99 9.44
C MET A 166 50.57 34.57 10.75
N ASP A 167 51.20 33.39 10.71
CA ASP A 167 52.47 32.93 11.31
C ASP A 167 53.00 33.43 12.69
N ASP A 168 53.33 32.40 13.49
CA ASP A 168 54.60 32.13 14.18
C ASP A 168 54.89 32.48 15.66
N GLU A 169 55.43 31.43 16.33
CA GLU A 169 56.38 31.38 17.47
C GLU A 169 55.94 31.97 18.85
N ASP A 170 56.23 31.37 20.02
CA ASP A 170 57.11 30.22 20.36
C ASP A 170 56.76 29.58 21.73
N ALA A 171 57.16 28.31 21.96
CA ALA A 171 57.43 27.60 23.25
C ALA A 171 56.39 27.55 24.42
N GLU A 172 56.43 26.63 25.42
CA GLU A 172 56.85 25.21 25.57
C GLU A 172 56.35 24.71 26.97
N GLU A 173 56.39 23.39 27.26
CA GLU A 173 56.14 22.70 28.56
C GLU A 173 54.72 22.70 29.19
N GLY A 174 54.36 21.59 29.89
CA GLY A 174 53.25 21.54 30.86
C GLY A 174 52.40 20.25 30.89
N GLU A 175 52.72 19.27 31.74
CA GLU A 175 51.98 18.00 31.89
C GLU A 175 51.43 17.81 33.33
N ILE A 176 50.38 16.98 33.49
CA ILE A 176 49.91 16.31 34.75
C ILE A 176 48.95 17.06 35.72
N LYS A 177 47.66 16.68 35.63
CA LYS A 177 46.65 16.29 36.67
C LYS A 177 46.43 17.07 37.99
N GLN A 178 45.12 17.19 38.32
CA GLN A 178 44.49 17.15 39.67
C GLN A 178 44.72 18.40 40.56
N ARG A 179 43.75 18.87 41.39
CA ARG A 179 42.61 18.19 42.05
C ARG A 179 41.55 19.19 42.60
N ASP A 180 40.33 18.68 42.88
CA ASP A 180 39.29 19.04 43.88
C ASP A 180 38.98 20.52 44.30
N ASP A 181 37.66 20.81 44.37
CA ASP A 181 36.86 21.76 45.19
C ASP A 181 37.39 23.17 45.60
N ASP A 182 36.60 24.22 45.32
CA ASP A 182 35.82 24.91 46.37
C ASP A 182 34.70 25.84 45.82
N HIS A 183 33.77 26.27 46.69
CA HIS A 183 32.57 27.09 46.39
C HIS A 183 32.80 28.62 46.50
N GLU A 184 32.21 29.42 45.61
CA GLU A 184 31.74 30.82 45.83
C GLU A 184 30.80 31.19 44.65
N ILE A 185 29.47 31.12 44.79
CA ILE A 185 28.56 32.14 45.36
C ILE A 185 28.64 33.49 44.64
N TYR A 186 27.56 33.83 43.92
CA TYR A 186 27.12 35.18 43.60
C TYR A 186 25.60 35.24 43.74
N ASP A 187 25.07 36.36 44.24
CA ASP A 187 23.74 36.44 44.83
C ASP A 187 22.59 36.64 43.81
N GLU A 188 21.48 35.93 43.97
CA GLU A 188 20.18 36.26 43.39
C GLU A 188 19.41 37.17 44.36
N ASP A 189 19.30 38.48 44.08
CA ASP A 189 18.63 39.42 45.00
C ASP A 189 18.09 40.70 44.32
N ASP A 190 17.54 40.61 43.09
CA ASP A 190 16.94 41.78 42.38
C ASP A 190 15.80 41.41 41.39
N LEU A 191 14.90 40.47 41.74
CA LEU A 191 13.72 40.14 40.92
C LEU A 191 12.49 39.60 41.69
N GLY A 192 12.33 39.99 42.96
CA GLY A 192 11.24 39.54 43.84
C GLY A 192 10.17 40.61 44.13
N ASP A 193 9.39 41.04 43.13
CA ASP A 193 8.28 42.01 43.31
C ASP A 193 7.08 41.76 42.35
N PHE A 194 6.89 40.54 41.85
CA PHE A 194 5.71 40.18 41.06
C PHE A 194 5.41 38.65 40.98
N ILE A 195 4.79 38.09 42.03
CA ILE A 195 3.79 36.98 42.03
C ILE A 195 3.56 36.52 43.50
N ASP A 196 2.31 36.19 43.82
CA ASP A 196 1.67 36.08 45.14
C ASP A 196 2.33 35.17 46.22
N ASP A 197 3.01 35.78 47.18
CA ASP A 197 2.76 35.80 48.65
C ASP A 197 2.37 34.52 49.47
N ASP A 198 2.39 33.30 48.92
CA ASP A 198 1.87 32.07 49.61
C ASP A 198 2.86 30.86 49.72
N GLU A 199 4.16 30.99 49.42
CA GLU A 199 5.14 29.85 49.45
C GLU A 199 5.94 29.66 50.77
N ASP A 200 5.73 30.50 51.79
CA ASP A 200 6.59 30.56 52.99
C ASP A 200 6.22 29.60 54.14
N GLU A 201 5.10 28.86 54.07
CA GLU A 201 4.73 27.84 55.07
C GLU A 201 5.15 26.39 54.71
N LEU A 202 5.81 26.17 53.56
CA LEU A 202 6.21 24.82 53.10
C LEU A 202 7.50 24.31 53.76
N THR A 203 7.43 23.09 54.31
CA THR A 203 8.57 22.42 54.98
C THR A 203 9.65 21.95 53.97
N PRO A 204 10.91 21.71 54.43
CA PRO A 204 11.97 21.25 53.53
C PRO A 204 11.66 19.95 52.78
N GLU A 205 11.01 18.97 53.44
CA GLU A 205 10.59 17.71 52.81
C GLU A 205 9.56 17.96 51.69
N MET A 206 8.65 18.92 51.86
CA MET A 206 7.67 19.30 50.83
C MET A 206 8.30 20.05 49.66
N LYS A 207 9.35 20.86 49.91
CA LYS A 207 10.13 21.50 48.82
C LYS A 207 10.97 20.47 48.05
N GLU A 208 11.48 19.43 48.71
CA GLU A 208 12.15 18.29 48.05
C GLU A 208 11.16 17.41 47.25
N GLN A 209 9.94 17.18 47.77
CA GLN A 209 8.87 16.51 47.04
C GLN A 209 8.49 17.26 45.76
N ARG A 210 8.17 18.56 45.83
CA ARG A 210 7.93 19.41 44.64
C ARG A 210 9.10 19.41 43.65
N ALA A 211 10.34 19.32 44.13
CA ALA A 211 11.53 19.25 43.28
C ALA A 211 11.71 17.90 42.57
N ASN A 212 11.15 16.81 43.11
CA ASN A 212 11.10 15.51 42.45
C ASN A 212 9.87 15.39 41.53
N GLU A 213 8.69 15.87 41.95
CA GLU A 213 7.50 16.00 41.10
C GLU A 213 7.82 16.78 39.81
N ARG A 214 8.55 17.91 39.90
CA ARG A 214 9.01 18.67 38.73
C ARG A 214 10.05 17.95 37.85
N LYS A 215 10.79 16.96 38.37
CA LYS A 215 11.68 16.11 37.56
C LYS A 215 10.88 15.01 36.87
N GLU A 216 9.99 14.35 37.61
CA GLU A 216 9.09 13.32 37.11
C GLU A 216 8.18 13.88 36.01
N GLN A 217 7.64 15.10 36.17
CA GLN A 217 6.91 15.83 35.12
C GLN A 217 7.77 16.14 33.90
N LYS A 218 9.01 16.61 34.06
CA LYS A 218 9.91 16.87 32.93
C LYS A 218 10.32 15.61 32.18
N GLN A 219 10.48 14.50 32.90
CA GLN A 219 10.74 13.20 32.29
C GLN A 219 9.49 12.67 31.58
N PHE A 220 8.31 12.74 32.20
CA PHE A 220 7.01 12.42 31.61
C PHE A 220 6.71 13.22 30.32
N VAL A 221 7.04 14.52 30.27
CA VAL A 221 6.93 15.34 29.04
C VAL A 221 7.91 14.88 27.96
N LYS A 222 9.11 14.42 28.31
CA LYS A 222 10.07 13.83 27.36
C LYS A 222 9.61 12.46 26.87
N ASP A 223 9.16 11.58 27.77
CA ASP A 223 8.64 10.25 27.44
C ASP A 223 7.40 10.36 26.52
N ILE A 224 6.49 11.32 26.79
CA ILE A 224 5.39 11.67 25.89
C ILE A 224 5.91 12.18 24.54
N GLY A 225 6.88 13.11 24.55
CA GLY A 225 7.50 13.61 23.32
C GLY A 225 8.07 12.50 22.44
N GLU A 226 8.85 11.60 23.02
CA GLU A 226 9.43 10.45 22.33
C GLU A 226 8.35 9.46 21.83
N SER A 227 7.29 9.21 22.62
CA SER A 227 6.14 8.39 22.17
C SER A 227 5.33 9.01 21.02
N LEU A 228 5.40 10.34 20.85
CA LEU A 228 4.75 11.11 19.78
C LEU A 228 5.71 11.44 18.61
N GLY A 229 6.95 10.92 18.62
CA GLY A 229 7.94 11.16 17.56
C GLY A 229 8.46 12.61 17.51
N ILE A 230 8.42 13.33 18.63
CA ILE A 230 8.96 14.69 18.76
C ILE A 230 10.47 14.60 19.03
N THR A 231 11.29 15.27 18.20
CA THR A 231 12.75 15.28 18.38
C THR A 231 13.16 16.09 19.61
N ASP A 232 14.34 15.83 20.19
CA ASP A 232 14.82 16.60 21.35
C ASP A 232 15.01 18.09 21.04
N ASP A 233 15.35 18.45 19.79
CA ASP A 233 15.42 19.84 19.33
C ASP A 233 14.02 20.48 19.24
N SER A 234 13.02 19.76 18.74
CA SER A 234 11.61 20.19 18.76
C SER A 234 11.09 20.34 20.19
N LEU A 235 11.45 19.41 21.09
CA LEU A 235 11.08 19.44 22.51
C LEU A 235 11.73 20.62 23.24
N PHE A 236 12.97 20.96 22.89
CA PHE A 236 13.66 22.15 23.38
C PHE A 236 13.00 23.44 22.90
N MET A 237 12.54 23.52 21.64
CA MET A 237 11.74 24.66 21.17
C MET A 237 10.36 24.73 21.85
N ILE A 238 9.69 23.60 22.10
CA ILE A 238 8.48 23.55 22.94
C ILE A 238 8.75 24.14 24.32
N GLN A 239 9.85 23.77 24.99
CA GLN A 239 10.20 24.33 26.32
C GLN A 239 10.55 25.83 26.27
N GLN A 240 11.10 26.36 25.17
CA GLN A 240 11.30 27.80 25.02
C GLN A 240 10.01 28.60 24.78
N ILE A 241 8.98 27.97 24.19
CA ILE A 241 7.72 28.63 23.82
C ILE A 241 6.63 28.45 24.90
N PHE A 242 6.54 27.26 25.50
CA PHE A 242 5.51 26.84 26.48
C PHE A 242 6.05 26.64 27.91
N GLY A 243 7.31 27.00 28.18
CA GLY A 243 7.89 26.99 29.53
C GLY A 243 8.19 25.59 30.07
N ASP A 244 7.48 25.18 31.13
CA ASP A 244 7.75 23.91 31.82
C ASP A 244 7.19 22.66 31.10
N GLY A 245 6.39 22.86 30.05
CA GLY A 245 5.76 21.82 29.25
C GLY A 245 4.34 21.47 29.65
N SER A 246 3.82 21.94 30.79
CA SER A 246 2.42 21.68 31.17
C SER A 246 1.45 22.39 30.23
N GLU A 247 1.82 23.58 29.75
CA GLU A 247 1.01 24.37 28.81
C GLU A 247 0.94 23.74 27.42
N TYR A 248 1.92 22.92 27.03
CA TYR A 248 1.88 22.14 25.78
C TYR A 248 0.90 20.96 25.88
N ALA A 249 0.86 20.27 27.02
CA ALA A 249 -0.17 19.27 27.29
C ALA A 249 -1.58 19.90 27.33
N TYR A 250 -1.71 21.08 27.93
CA TYR A 250 -2.97 21.85 27.91
C TYR A 250 -3.35 22.31 26.49
N ALA A 251 -2.38 22.66 25.63
CA ALA A 251 -2.64 23.00 24.23
C ALA A 251 -3.14 21.82 23.37
N MET A 252 -2.88 20.57 23.78
CA MET A 252 -3.57 19.40 23.22
C MET A 252 -4.98 19.19 23.84
N ASP A 253 -5.12 19.43 25.14
CA ASP A 253 -6.37 19.16 25.87
C ASP A 253 -7.47 20.23 25.66
N ILE A 254 -7.14 21.43 25.17
CA ILE A 254 -8.12 22.49 24.84
C ILE A 254 -9.20 22.03 23.83
N ASN A 255 -8.92 21.02 23.00
CA ASN A 255 -9.89 20.44 22.07
C ASN A 255 -10.79 19.34 22.72
N ASP A 256 -10.46 18.84 23.91
CA ASP A 256 -11.17 17.75 24.60
C ASP A 256 -12.18 18.27 25.67
N MET A 257 -12.21 19.59 25.93
CA MET A 257 -13.21 20.23 26.81
C MET A 257 -14.57 20.39 26.10
N GLN A 258 -15.62 19.77 26.64
CA GLN A 258 -16.97 19.76 26.03
C GLN A 258 -17.90 20.90 26.48
N ASP A 259 -17.53 21.65 27.52
CA ASP A 259 -18.34 22.74 28.08
C ASP A 259 -17.69 24.11 27.86
N GLU A 260 -18.43 25.08 27.31
CA GLU A 260 -17.95 26.47 27.11
C GLU A 260 -17.73 27.24 28.43
N ASP A 261 -18.28 26.74 29.55
CA ASP A 261 -18.30 27.44 30.83
C ASP A 261 -16.95 27.40 31.59
N ASP A 262 -16.19 26.29 31.53
CA ASP A 262 -14.91 26.13 32.25
C ASP A 262 -13.76 26.98 31.66
N VAL A 263 -13.94 27.53 30.46
CA VAL A 263 -12.96 28.40 29.78
C VAL A 263 -12.82 29.78 30.45
N ASN A 264 -13.73 30.14 31.37
CA ASN A 264 -13.84 31.51 31.89
C ASN A 264 -12.84 31.90 33.00
N ASP A 265 -12.19 30.95 33.68
CA ASP A 265 -11.44 31.25 34.93
C ASP A 265 -9.93 31.50 34.74
N ILE A 266 -9.42 31.55 33.49
CA ILE A 266 -8.03 31.91 33.18
C ILE A 266 -7.98 33.10 32.20
N ASN A 267 -7.55 34.27 32.70
CA ASN A 267 -7.27 35.44 31.85
C ASN A 267 -5.96 35.25 31.06
N ARG A 268 -6.02 34.53 29.93
CA ARG A 268 -5.01 34.57 28.87
C ARG A 268 -5.68 34.78 27.51
N ASP A 269 -5.52 35.98 26.96
CA ASP A 269 -5.97 36.30 25.60
C ASP A 269 -5.26 35.38 24.58
N ASN A 270 -6.02 34.44 24.01
CA ASN A 270 -5.60 33.49 22.96
C ASN A 270 -4.53 32.45 23.40
N PRO A 271 -4.92 31.23 23.84
CA PRO A 271 -3.97 30.12 23.96
C PRO A 271 -3.43 29.73 22.56
N VAL A 272 -2.12 29.52 22.49
CA VAL A 272 -1.41 29.12 21.26
C VAL A 272 -1.82 27.69 20.87
N ARG A 273 -2.32 27.52 19.65
CA ARG A 273 -2.75 26.20 19.13
C ARG A 273 -1.59 25.53 18.39
N LEU A 274 -1.66 24.21 18.20
CA LEU A 274 -0.61 23.44 17.51
C LEU A 274 -0.31 23.97 16.08
N LYS A 275 -1.37 24.44 15.39
CA LYS A 275 -1.31 25.08 14.07
C LYS A 275 -0.72 26.50 14.02
N ASP A 276 -0.38 27.06 15.18
CA ASP A 276 0.36 28.32 15.30
C ASP A 276 1.88 28.07 15.50
N VAL A 277 2.32 26.80 15.55
CA VAL A 277 3.70 26.37 15.91
C VAL A 277 4.36 25.47 14.87
N TYR A 278 3.60 24.58 14.23
CA TYR A 278 4.09 23.60 13.24
C TYR A 278 3.51 23.85 11.85
N GLU A 279 4.19 23.37 10.80
CA GLU A 279 3.63 23.41 9.44
C GLU A 279 2.45 22.43 9.30
N PRO A 280 1.43 22.73 8.46
CA PRO A 280 0.24 21.87 8.31
C PRO A 280 0.56 20.42 7.95
N ASP A 281 1.61 20.19 7.17
CA ASP A 281 2.02 18.87 6.71
C ASP A 281 2.67 18.05 7.85
N GLU A 282 3.45 18.68 8.74
CA GLU A 282 3.98 18.01 9.95
C GLU A 282 2.88 17.62 10.94
N ILE A 283 1.82 18.44 11.02
CA ILE A 283 0.63 18.17 11.84
C ILE A 283 -0.16 16.99 11.24
N ALA A 284 -0.27 16.92 9.91
CA ALA A 284 -0.92 15.83 9.21
C ALA A 284 -0.14 14.50 9.30
N GLU A 285 1.19 14.53 9.15
CA GLU A 285 2.06 13.36 9.32
C GLU A 285 1.94 12.74 10.73
N LYS A 286 1.84 13.61 11.76
CA LYS A 286 1.65 13.20 13.16
C LYS A 286 0.19 12.92 13.54
N LEU A 287 -0.74 12.93 12.58
CA LEU A 287 -2.19 12.69 12.76
C LEU A 287 -2.81 13.58 13.84
N LEU A 288 -2.45 14.87 13.85
CA LEU A 288 -2.80 15.89 14.85
C LEU A 288 -3.69 17.03 14.27
N THR A 289 -4.37 16.79 13.15
CA THR A 289 -5.29 17.79 12.55
C THR A 289 -6.63 17.89 13.29
N GLU A 290 -7.40 18.93 13.01
CA GLU A 290 -8.76 19.10 13.57
C GLU A 290 -9.73 17.99 13.09
N GLU A 291 -9.45 17.36 11.95
CA GLU A 291 -10.18 16.16 11.48
C GLU A 291 -9.75 14.89 12.26
N ASP A 292 -8.46 14.76 12.59
CA ASP A 292 -7.96 13.65 13.40
C ASP A 292 -8.49 13.70 14.84
N ASP A 293 -8.61 14.89 15.43
CA ASP A 293 -9.24 15.11 16.74
C ASP A 293 -10.73 14.73 16.74
N ALA A 294 -11.48 15.10 15.70
CA ALA A 294 -12.86 14.64 15.54
C ALA A 294 -12.96 13.10 15.49
N ILE A 295 -12.02 12.43 14.80
CA ILE A 295 -11.93 10.96 14.76
C ILE A 295 -11.58 10.37 16.14
N ARG A 296 -10.68 11.02 16.91
CA ARG A 296 -10.31 10.58 18.28
C ARG A 296 -11.53 10.63 19.22
N ILE A 297 -12.25 11.74 19.24
CA ILE A 297 -13.35 12.02 20.18
C ILE A 297 -14.59 11.16 19.89
N LYS A 298 -14.95 10.96 18.62
CA LYS A 298 -16.20 10.28 18.24
C LYS A 298 -16.25 8.81 18.66
N ASP A 299 -17.34 8.37 19.30
CA ASP A 299 -17.55 6.98 19.76
C ASP A 299 -18.00 6.02 18.64
N ILE A 300 -17.17 5.91 17.60
CA ILE A 300 -17.30 4.96 16.48
C ILE A 300 -15.89 4.39 16.21
N PRO A 301 -15.73 3.08 15.89
CA PRO A 301 -14.44 2.50 15.52
C PRO A 301 -13.69 3.29 14.44
N GLU A 302 -12.39 3.51 14.63
CA GLU A 302 -11.60 4.39 13.74
C GLU A 302 -11.63 3.94 12.26
N ARG A 303 -11.56 2.62 11.99
CA ARG A 303 -11.72 2.07 10.63
C ARG A 303 -13.10 2.33 10.02
N ILE A 304 -14.17 2.30 10.82
CA ILE A 304 -15.54 2.60 10.33
C ILE A 304 -15.66 4.11 10.03
N GLN A 305 -15.02 4.97 10.82
CA GLN A 305 -15.00 6.43 10.57
C GLN A 305 -14.19 6.84 9.33
N LEU A 306 -13.07 6.15 9.05
CA LEU A 306 -12.24 6.40 7.87
C LEU A 306 -12.88 5.88 6.57
N ARG A 307 -13.79 4.92 6.69
CA ARG A 307 -14.67 4.47 5.62
C ARG A 307 -15.74 5.55 5.39
N TYR A 308 -16.18 5.76 4.15
CA TYR A 308 -17.13 6.85 3.80
C TYR A 308 -18.59 6.60 4.25
N ILE A 309 -18.80 6.01 5.43
CA ILE A 309 -20.08 5.54 5.94
C ILE A 309 -20.42 6.30 7.23
N ASN A 310 -21.36 7.23 7.12
CA ASN A 310 -22.05 7.85 8.26
C ASN A 310 -23.57 7.93 8.02
N ASN A 311 -24.09 7.03 7.17
CA ASN A 311 -25.51 6.93 6.84
C ASN A 311 -26.07 5.62 7.44
N PRO A 312 -26.92 5.68 8.48
CA PRO A 312 -27.65 4.50 8.94
C PRO A 312 -28.59 4.00 7.84
N PRO A 313 -28.89 2.69 7.78
CA PRO A 313 -29.70 2.10 6.72
C PRO A 313 -31.15 2.60 6.72
N GLU A 314 -31.69 2.96 5.55
CA GLU A 314 -33.08 3.44 5.43
C GLU A 314 -34.05 2.36 4.93
N GLY A 315 -35.00 1.98 5.80
CA GLY A 315 -36.17 1.18 5.45
C GLY A 315 -35.86 -0.28 5.11
N ASP A 316 -35.82 -0.61 3.82
CA ASP A 316 -35.61 -1.98 3.31
C ASP A 316 -34.20 -2.17 2.72
N GLU A 317 -33.30 -1.21 2.95
CA GLU A 317 -31.93 -1.20 2.41
C GLU A 317 -31.13 -2.46 2.76
N LEU A 318 -31.07 -2.85 4.04
CA LEU A 318 -30.32 -4.05 4.49
C LEU A 318 -30.76 -5.35 3.81
N ASN A 319 -32.04 -5.47 3.43
CA ASN A 319 -32.54 -6.66 2.74
C ASN A 319 -32.13 -6.66 1.25
N ARG A 320 -32.06 -5.49 0.61
CA ARG A 320 -31.53 -5.31 -0.75
C ARG A 320 -30.03 -5.57 -0.80
N GLU A 321 -29.30 -5.02 0.18
CA GLU A 321 -27.86 -5.17 0.39
C GLU A 321 -27.51 -6.64 0.64
N ALA A 322 -28.20 -7.32 1.55
CA ALA A 322 -27.98 -8.75 1.83
C ALA A 322 -28.25 -9.66 0.61
N ALA A 323 -29.22 -9.33 -0.25
CA ALA A 323 -29.48 -10.07 -1.48
C ALA A 323 -28.38 -9.86 -2.55
N PHE A 324 -27.88 -8.63 -2.70
CA PHE A 324 -26.75 -8.31 -3.58
C PHE A 324 -25.46 -9.03 -3.14
N ILE A 325 -25.18 -9.02 -1.84
CA ILE A 325 -24.01 -9.69 -1.26
C ILE A 325 -24.14 -11.22 -1.33
N GLU A 326 -25.34 -11.80 -1.16
CA GLU A 326 -25.59 -13.23 -1.37
C GLU A 326 -25.23 -13.65 -2.80
N GLU A 327 -25.64 -12.89 -3.82
CA GLU A 327 -25.31 -13.15 -5.23
C GLU A 327 -23.78 -13.12 -5.46
N LYS A 328 -23.09 -12.06 -5.00
CA LYS A 328 -21.62 -11.92 -5.14
C LYS A 328 -20.84 -13.03 -4.43
N ILE A 329 -21.29 -13.50 -3.26
CA ILE A 329 -20.65 -14.60 -2.52
C ILE A 329 -20.90 -15.95 -3.20
N LEU A 330 -22.14 -16.20 -3.67
CA LEU A 330 -22.47 -17.44 -4.39
C LEU A 330 -21.71 -17.56 -5.72
N MET A 331 -21.48 -16.44 -6.44
CA MET A 331 -20.64 -16.43 -7.65
C MET A 331 -19.18 -16.81 -7.38
N LYS A 332 -18.63 -16.50 -6.19
CA LYS A 332 -17.27 -16.90 -5.78
C LYS A 332 -17.16 -18.33 -5.26
N ARG A 333 -18.26 -18.96 -4.84
CA ARG A 333 -18.26 -20.33 -4.29
C ARG A 333 -18.37 -21.37 -5.42
N GLU A 334 -17.36 -22.25 -5.55
CA GLU A 334 -17.34 -23.37 -6.51
C GLU A 334 -18.55 -24.34 -6.42
N LYS A 335 -19.33 -24.27 -5.33
CA LYS A 335 -20.40 -25.22 -5.01
C LYS A 335 -21.67 -24.47 -4.62
N PHE A 336 -22.63 -24.44 -5.55
CA PHE A 336 -23.99 -23.99 -5.29
C PHE A 336 -24.71 -24.92 -4.30
N GLY A 337 -24.85 -24.47 -3.05
CA GLY A 337 -25.82 -25.02 -2.11
C GLY A 337 -27.14 -24.25 -2.21
N ASN A 338 -28.28 -24.93 -2.19
CA ASN A 338 -29.61 -24.31 -2.11
C ASN A 338 -29.91 -23.80 -0.68
N ILE A 339 -28.98 -23.02 -0.11
CA ILE A 339 -29.04 -22.49 1.25
C ILE A 339 -29.06 -20.97 1.13
N SER A 340 -30.12 -20.31 1.61
CA SER A 340 -30.12 -18.85 1.67
C SER A 340 -29.24 -18.34 2.81
N LEU A 341 -28.39 -17.38 2.45
CA LEU A 341 -27.44 -16.67 3.27
C LEU A 341 -27.96 -15.28 3.69
N GLN A 342 -29.09 -14.83 3.13
CA GLN A 342 -29.66 -13.48 3.36
C GLN A 342 -29.79 -13.12 4.84
N THR A 343 -30.34 -14.00 5.68
CA THR A 343 -30.50 -13.69 7.12
C THR A 343 -29.15 -13.54 7.84
N PRO A 344 -28.19 -14.50 7.77
CA PRO A 344 -26.83 -14.29 8.25
C PRO A 344 -26.15 -13.01 7.74
N ILE A 345 -26.26 -12.70 6.44
CA ILE A 345 -25.62 -11.51 5.86
C ILE A 345 -26.27 -10.24 6.40
N ARG A 346 -27.61 -10.16 6.41
CA ARG A 346 -28.37 -9.02 6.96
C ARG A 346 -28.04 -8.78 8.43
N ASP A 347 -27.90 -9.85 9.23
CA ASP A 347 -27.61 -9.73 10.65
C ASP A 347 -26.16 -9.25 10.89
N VAL A 348 -25.21 -9.64 10.02
CA VAL A 348 -23.85 -9.06 9.98
C VAL A 348 -23.87 -7.60 9.54
N LEU A 349 -24.65 -7.22 8.52
CA LEU A 349 -24.78 -5.82 8.07
C LEU A 349 -25.40 -4.94 9.16
N ARG A 350 -26.38 -5.44 9.92
CA ARG A 350 -26.93 -4.76 11.09
C ARG A 350 -25.83 -4.46 12.12
N PHE A 351 -25.04 -5.47 12.47
CA PHE A 351 -23.92 -5.29 13.39
C PHE A 351 -22.90 -4.26 12.88
N LEU A 352 -22.60 -4.25 11.57
CA LEU A 352 -21.67 -3.29 10.96
C LEU A 352 -22.20 -1.84 10.94
N ARG A 353 -23.49 -1.63 10.63
CA ARG A 353 -24.05 -0.31 10.29
C ARG A 353 -24.98 0.32 11.33
N GLU A 354 -25.73 -0.49 12.08
CA GLU A 354 -26.58 0.00 13.18
C GLU A 354 -25.79 -0.05 14.49
N ASP A 355 -25.26 -1.22 14.85
CA ASP A 355 -24.56 -1.42 16.12
C ASP A 355 -23.09 -0.91 16.09
N ASN A 356 -22.54 -0.60 14.91
CA ASN A 356 -21.16 -0.12 14.70
C ASN A 356 -20.08 -1.07 15.26
N TYR A 357 -20.31 -2.38 15.20
CA TYR A 357 -19.33 -3.41 15.54
C TYR A 357 -18.42 -3.75 14.36
N GLU A 358 -17.11 -3.90 14.61
CA GLU A 358 -16.16 -4.37 13.60
C GLU A 358 -16.18 -5.89 13.41
N VAL A 359 -15.63 -6.33 12.26
CA VAL A 359 -15.49 -7.75 11.89
C VAL A 359 -14.89 -8.63 13.00
N PRO A 360 -13.85 -8.24 13.78
CA PRO A 360 -13.32 -9.08 14.85
C PRO A 360 -14.30 -9.29 16.01
N PHE A 361 -15.11 -8.28 16.37
CA PHE A 361 -16.13 -8.40 17.40
C PHE A 361 -17.28 -9.29 16.92
N ILE A 362 -17.78 -9.07 15.70
CA ILE A 362 -18.82 -9.91 15.06
C ILE A 362 -18.33 -11.36 14.93
N PHE A 363 -17.06 -11.54 14.57
CA PHE A 363 -16.40 -12.83 14.52
C PHE A 363 -16.30 -13.47 15.91
N SER A 364 -15.98 -12.73 16.96
CA SER A 364 -15.71 -13.32 18.27
C SER A 364 -16.98 -13.59 19.09
N HIS A 365 -17.92 -12.65 19.13
CA HIS A 365 -19.02 -12.62 20.12
C HIS A 365 -20.41 -12.66 19.49
N ARG A 366 -20.52 -12.73 18.15
CA ARG A 366 -21.79 -12.86 17.43
C ARG A 366 -21.85 -14.08 16.50
N LYS A 367 -20.98 -15.08 16.70
CA LYS A 367 -20.95 -16.34 15.91
C LYS A 367 -22.30 -17.02 15.80
N ASP A 368 -23.07 -17.06 16.89
CA ASP A 368 -24.38 -17.68 16.95
C ASP A 368 -25.36 -17.18 15.86
N PHE A 369 -25.28 -15.92 15.45
CA PHE A 369 -26.18 -15.33 14.45
C PHE A 369 -25.86 -15.74 13.00
N TRP A 370 -24.57 -15.92 12.67
CA TRP A 370 -24.12 -16.09 11.28
C TRP A 370 -23.48 -17.45 10.96
N LYS A 371 -22.95 -18.15 11.97
CA LYS A 371 -22.23 -19.42 11.83
C LYS A 371 -23.14 -20.65 11.90
N ASP A 372 -24.31 -20.54 12.55
CA ASP A 372 -25.24 -21.67 12.70
C ASP A 372 -25.63 -22.32 11.36
N LYS A 373 -25.64 -23.66 11.35
CA LYS A 373 -25.77 -24.55 10.18
C LYS A 373 -24.68 -24.37 9.10
N ASP A 374 -23.46 -23.96 9.48
CA ASP A 374 -22.26 -23.84 8.61
C ASP A 374 -22.51 -23.00 7.33
N LYS A 375 -23.34 -21.95 7.44
CA LYS A 375 -23.78 -21.16 6.29
C LYS A 375 -22.68 -20.29 5.69
N LEU A 376 -21.91 -19.60 6.55
CA LEU A 376 -20.86 -18.67 6.18
C LEU A 376 -19.50 -19.09 6.73
N ASN A 377 -18.45 -18.77 5.98
CA ASN A 377 -17.05 -18.98 6.32
C ASN A 377 -16.47 -17.72 6.98
N ASP A 378 -15.45 -17.91 7.81
CA ASP A 378 -14.92 -16.85 8.67
C ASP A 378 -14.29 -15.71 7.84
N HIS A 379 -13.69 -16.04 6.69
CA HIS A 379 -13.16 -15.08 5.71
C HIS A 379 -14.26 -14.32 4.92
N GLU A 380 -15.49 -14.83 4.88
CA GLU A 380 -16.59 -14.17 4.14
C GLU A 380 -17.12 -12.95 4.89
N LEU A 381 -16.83 -12.78 6.19
CA LEU A 381 -17.13 -11.53 6.91
C LEU A 381 -16.39 -10.34 6.29
N TRP A 382 -15.13 -10.51 5.90
CA TRP A 382 -14.36 -9.49 5.15
C TRP A 382 -14.86 -9.29 3.72
N LEU A 383 -15.53 -10.28 3.11
CA LEU A 383 -16.20 -10.11 1.82
C LEU A 383 -17.53 -9.37 1.95
N ILE A 384 -18.30 -9.59 3.03
CA ILE A 384 -19.47 -8.78 3.36
C ILE A 384 -19.03 -7.32 3.57
N TYR A 385 -17.93 -7.08 4.30
CA TYR A 385 -17.33 -5.76 4.46
C TYR A 385 -16.88 -5.13 3.12
N ASP A 386 -16.20 -5.86 2.24
CA ASP A 386 -15.80 -5.31 0.93
C ASP A 386 -17.02 -4.99 0.03
N TYR A 387 -18.08 -5.81 0.06
CA TYR A 387 -19.28 -5.59 -0.78
C TYR A 387 -20.30 -4.60 -0.20
N ASP A 388 -20.33 -4.41 1.11
CA ASP A 388 -21.02 -3.29 1.80
C ASP A 388 -20.47 -1.95 1.28
N GLU A 389 -19.16 -1.83 1.05
CA GLU A 389 -18.56 -0.61 0.49
C GLU A 389 -18.98 -0.39 -0.98
N GLU A 390 -18.99 -1.46 -1.77
CA GLU A 390 -19.47 -1.44 -3.16
C GLU A 390 -20.95 -1.03 -3.24
N PHE A 391 -21.79 -1.57 -2.36
CA PHE A 391 -23.23 -1.25 -2.34
C PHE A 391 -23.50 0.19 -1.88
N GLN A 392 -22.81 0.67 -0.84
CA GLN A 392 -22.94 2.06 -0.38
C GLN A 392 -22.48 3.06 -1.45
N ALA A 393 -21.43 2.74 -2.22
CA ALA A 393 -21.04 3.54 -3.38
C ALA A 393 -22.14 3.58 -4.47
N ILE A 394 -22.82 2.45 -4.71
CA ILE A 394 -23.94 2.35 -5.67
C ILE A 394 -25.17 3.15 -5.20
N GLU A 395 -25.60 3.03 -3.94
CA GLU A 395 -26.77 3.76 -3.42
C GLU A 395 -26.48 5.27 -3.33
N LYS A 396 -25.26 5.68 -2.96
CA LYS A 396 -24.85 7.09 -3.04
C LYS A 396 -24.97 7.64 -4.47
N ALA A 397 -24.50 6.90 -5.47
CA ALA A 397 -24.61 7.28 -6.87
C ALA A 397 -26.06 7.29 -7.41
N LYS A 398 -27.02 6.63 -6.74
CA LYS A 398 -28.47 6.73 -7.05
C LYS A 398 -29.14 7.96 -6.43
N ASN A 399 -28.57 8.51 -5.36
CA ASN A 399 -29.14 9.63 -4.62
C ASN A 399 -28.70 11.01 -5.16
N ASP A 400 -27.64 11.07 -5.97
CA ASP A 400 -27.12 12.31 -6.57
C ASP A 400 -27.99 12.82 -7.75
N LYS A 401 -29.14 13.38 -7.37
CA LYS A 401 -30.12 14.15 -8.17
C LYS A 401 -31.02 13.36 -9.15
N SER A 402 -32.11 14.03 -9.50
CA SER A 402 -33.23 13.56 -10.33
C SER A 402 -32.79 12.97 -11.68
N ILE A 403 -33.25 11.74 -12.02
CA ILE A 403 -33.89 11.39 -13.32
C ILE A 403 -34.36 9.90 -13.37
N THR A 404 -35.68 9.70 -13.46
CA THR A 404 -36.41 8.47 -13.88
C THR A 404 -36.35 7.18 -13.04
N GLU A 405 -37.39 6.35 -13.22
CA GLU A 405 -37.55 5.03 -12.58
C GLU A 405 -36.49 3.99 -12.99
N SER A 406 -35.74 4.22 -14.06
CA SER A 406 -34.70 3.29 -14.54
C SER A 406 -33.51 3.18 -13.58
N LEU A 407 -33.26 4.21 -12.74
CA LEU A 407 -32.28 4.17 -11.65
C LEU A 407 -32.48 3.00 -10.66
N LYS A 408 -33.74 2.59 -10.44
CA LYS A 408 -34.10 1.57 -9.44
C LYS A 408 -33.63 0.15 -9.77
N GLN A 409 -33.10 -0.07 -10.98
CA GLN A 409 -32.61 -1.37 -11.45
C GLN A 409 -31.07 -1.44 -11.53
N ILE A 410 -30.34 -0.40 -11.10
CA ILE A 410 -28.88 -0.41 -11.07
C ILE A 410 -28.37 -1.35 -9.96
N ASN A 411 -27.51 -2.28 -10.37
CA ASN A 411 -26.87 -3.31 -9.53
C ASN A 411 -25.34 -3.36 -9.70
N SER A 412 -24.71 -2.35 -10.30
CA SER A 412 -23.25 -2.22 -10.38
C SER A 412 -22.82 -0.76 -10.48
N ILE A 413 -21.56 -0.47 -10.12
CA ILE A 413 -20.98 0.88 -10.18
C ILE A 413 -20.88 1.38 -11.62
N GLU A 414 -20.50 0.50 -12.57
CA GLU A 414 -20.38 0.84 -13.99
C GLU A 414 -21.72 1.29 -14.57
N ARG A 415 -22.82 0.60 -14.21
CA ARG A 415 -24.18 0.99 -14.64
C ARG A 415 -24.63 2.33 -14.04
N ALA A 416 -24.14 2.71 -12.86
CA ALA A 416 -24.37 4.03 -12.27
C ALA A 416 -23.58 5.12 -13.02
N GLN A 417 -22.29 4.89 -13.28
CA GLN A 417 -21.43 5.80 -14.03
C GLN A 417 -21.93 6.01 -15.46
N ASP A 418 -22.27 4.93 -16.18
CA ASP A 418 -22.81 5.00 -17.55
C ASP A 418 -24.10 5.82 -17.64
N LEU A 419 -25.00 5.67 -16.66
CA LEU A 419 -26.24 6.45 -16.61
C LEU A 419 -26.00 7.92 -16.21
N LEU A 420 -25.01 8.19 -15.34
CA LEU A 420 -24.62 9.57 -15.02
C LEU A 420 -24.02 10.29 -16.25
N GLU A 421 -23.13 9.62 -17.01
CA GLU A 421 -22.63 10.15 -18.29
C GLU A 421 -23.76 10.41 -19.29
N TYR A 422 -24.68 9.45 -19.45
CA TYR A 422 -25.85 9.59 -20.31
C TYR A 422 -26.71 10.82 -19.93
N ILE A 423 -26.96 11.03 -18.63
CA ILE A 423 -27.70 12.20 -18.14
C ILE A 423 -26.94 13.50 -18.45
N GLN A 424 -25.63 13.55 -18.19
CA GLN A 424 -24.81 14.74 -18.45
C GLN A 424 -24.79 15.13 -19.93
N ILE A 425 -24.79 14.15 -20.85
CA ILE A 425 -24.75 14.39 -22.29
C ILE A 425 -26.14 14.77 -22.84
N ILE A 426 -27.18 13.98 -22.54
CA ILE A 426 -28.52 14.16 -23.13
C ILE A 426 -29.31 15.30 -22.47
N TYR A 427 -29.26 15.37 -21.12
CA TYR A 427 -30.06 16.26 -20.28
C TYR A 427 -29.23 17.36 -19.58
N GLY A 428 -27.94 17.53 -19.91
CA GLY A 428 -27.07 18.57 -19.35
C GLY A 428 -27.53 20.01 -19.57
N SER A 429 -28.42 20.25 -20.55
CA SER A 429 -29.13 21.52 -20.73
C SER A 429 -30.27 21.72 -19.73
N ASP A 430 -30.93 20.64 -19.33
CA ASP A 430 -32.25 20.68 -18.70
C ASP A 430 -32.12 20.63 -17.17
N ALA A 431 -31.21 19.79 -16.67
CA ALA A 431 -30.83 19.72 -15.25
C ALA A 431 -30.24 21.03 -14.70
N HIS A 432 -29.83 21.95 -15.57
CA HIS A 432 -29.31 23.26 -15.18
C HIS A 432 -30.44 24.28 -14.88
N ASN A 433 -31.62 24.12 -15.48
CA ASN A 433 -32.77 25.01 -15.23
C ASN A 433 -33.36 24.83 -13.82
N ASP A 434 -33.34 23.60 -13.30
CA ASP A 434 -33.75 23.29 -11.91
C ASP A 434 -32.67 23.61 -10.85
N SER A 435 -31.44 23.97 -11.27
CA SER A 435 -30.27 24.10 -10.38
C SER A 435 -29.77 25.55 -10.21
N GLN A 436 -30.65 26.56 -10.25
CA GLN A 436 -30.27 27.99 -10.18
C GLN A 436 -29.83 28.51 -8.79
N SER A 437 -29.57 27.64 -7.80
CA SER A 437 -29.29 28.04 -6.41
C SER A 437 -27.82 28.18 -6.01
N ASP A 438 -26.88 27.51 -6.69
CA ASP A 438 -25.53 27.29 -6.15
C ASP A 438 -24.39 27.70 -7.11
N GLU A 439 -23.60 28.70 -6.68
CA GLU A 439 -22.46 29.24 -7.43
C GLU A 439 -21.21 28.35 -7.37
N LYS A 440 -21.14 27.30 -8.21
CA LYS A 440 -19.86 26.66 -8.59
C LYS A 440 -19.96 25.98 -9.96
N LYS A 441 -19.45 26.64 -11.00
CA LYS A 441 -19.39 26.07 -12.37
C LYS A 441 -18.32 24.97 -12.46
N LEU A 442 -18.74 23.72 -12.32
CA LEU A 442 -17.95 22.54 -12.70
C LEU A 442 -17.55 22.62 -14.18
N LYS A 443 -16.26 22.34 -14.50
CA LYS A 443 -15.79 22.25 -15.89
C LYS A 443 -16.45 21.05 -16.57
N ARG A 444 -17.24 21.27 -17.63
CA ARG A 444 -17.85 20.21 -18.44
C ARG A 444 -16.85 19.63 -19.46
N PRO A 445 -16.89 18.33 -19.79
CA PRO A 445 -16.06 17.75 -20.87
C PRO A 445 -16.35 18.37 -22.24
N VAL A 446 -15.32 18.48 -23.09
CA VAL A 446 -15.41 19.08 -24.45
C VAL A 446 -16.49 18.43 -25.31
N ARG A 447 -16.70 17.11 -25.18
CA ARG A 447 -17.75 16.37 -25.90
C ARG A 447 -19.17 16.87 -25.57
N VAL A 448 -19.42 17.27 -24.32
CA VAL A 448 -20.71 17.83 -23.87
C VAL A 448 -20.94 19.21 -24.49
N LYS A 449 -19.90 20.08 -24.52
CA LYS A 449 -19.98 21.38 -25.23
C LYS A 449 -20.40 21.20 -26.70
N PHE A 450 -19.80 20.24 -27.42
CA PHE A 450 -20.12 19.99 -28.82
C PHE A 450 -21.58 19.57 -29.01
N TYR A 451 -22.07 18.61 -28.22
CA TYR A 451 -23.45 18.13 -28.29
C TYR A 451 -24.45 19.27 -28.00
N GLU A 452 -24.21 20.07 -26.95
CA GLU A 452 -25.01 21.26 -26.64
C GLU A 452 -24.98 22.32 -27.76
N LYS A 453 -23.81 22.60 -28.34
CA LYS A 453 -23.63 23.59 -29.42
C LYS A 453 -24.39 23.19 -30.70
N MET A 454 -24.45 21.89 -31.00
CA MET A 454 -25.22 21.36 -32.15
C MET A 454 -26.72 21.22 -31.85
N LYS A 455 -27.12 20.85 -30.62
CA LYS A 455 -28.51 20.89 -30.13
C LYS A 455 -29.08 22.32 -30.21
N LYS A 456 -28.35 23.32 -29.72
CA LYS A 456 -28.68 24.77 -29.86
C LYS A 456 -28.75 25.24 -31.33
N ALA A 457 -27.99 24.61 -32.23
CA ALA A 457 -28.00 24.94 -33.66
C ALA A 457 -29.16 24.29 -34.46
N GLY A 458 -30.04 23.52 -33.82
CA GLY A 458 -31.19 22.87 -34.47
C GLY A 458 -30.85 21.62 -35.30
N VAL A 459 -29.69 21.01 -35.04
CA VAL A 459 -29.29 19.76 -35.72
C VAL A 459 -30.10 18.56 -35.23
N ASP A 460 -30.68 18.63 -34.03
CA ASP A 460 -31.50 17.56 -33.44
C ASP A 460 -32.76 17.24 -34.26
N GLU A 461 -33.40 18.24 -34.87
CA GLU A 461 -34.51 18.05 -35.81
C GLU A 461 -34.10 17.23 -37.05
N PHE A 462 -32.83 17.32 -37.49
CA PHE A 462 -32.31 16.46 -38.56
C PHE A 462 -31.89 15.07 -38.04
N VAL A 463 -31.38 14.95 -36.80
CA VAL A 463 -31.11 13.64 -36.15
C VAL A 463 -32.40 12.80 -36.05
N LYS A 464 -33.53 13.41 -35.71
CA LYS A 464 -34.84 12.74 -35.63
C LYS A 464 -35.23 12.04 -36.94
N LEU A 465 -34.81 12.56 -38.10
CA LEU A 465 -35.11 12.00 -39.43
C LEU A 465 -34.30 10.74 -39.78
N PHE A 466 -33.29 10.37 -38.99
CA PHE A 466 -32.70 9.02 -39.08
C PHE A 466 -33.70 7.95 -38.64
N HIS A 467 -34.73 8.33 -37.87
CA HIS A 467 -35.74 7.48 -37.22
C HIS A 467 -35.17 6.47 -36.21
N VAL A 468 -33.91 6.66 -35.79
CA VAL A 468 -33.22 5.80 -34.82
C VAL A 468 -33.58 6.21 -33.39
N LYS A 469 -34.43 5.42 -32.75
CA LYS A 469 -34.66 5.50 -31.29
C LYS A 469 -33.64 4.63 -30.58
N VAL A 470 -32.58 5.23 -30.05
CA VAL A 470 -31.42 4.52 -29.48
C VAL A 470 -31.82 3.46 -28.45
N ARG A 471 -32.71 3.76 -27.50
CA ARG A 471 -33.16 2.78 -26.49
C ARG A 471 -33.96 1.60 -27.06
N GLU A 472 -34.75 1.79 -28.12
CA GLU A 472 -35.46 0.68 -28.80
C GLU A 472 -34.47 -0.18 -29.62
N LEU A 473 -33.44 0.44 -30.22
CA LEU A 473 -32.34 -0.27 -30.88
C LEU A 473 -31.52 -1.09 -29.88
N ALA A 474 -31.15 -0.52 -28.73
CA ALA A 474 -30.38 -1.19 -27.68
C ALA A 474 -31.10 -2.45 -27.17
N VAL A 475 -32.39 -2.35 -26.85
CA VAL A 475 -33.23 -3.50 -26.47
C VAL A 475 -33.36 -4.52 -27.60
N SER A 476 -33.46 -4.07 -28.85
CA SER A 476 -33.52 -4.96 -30.01
C SER A 476 -32.21 -5.74 -30.23
N ILE A 477 -31.06 -5.15 -29.89
CA ILE A 477 -29.76 -5.81 -29.96
C ILE A 477 -29.57 -6.75 -28.76
N SER A 478 -29.83 -6.30 -27.53
CA SER A 478 -29.57 -7.10 -26.31
C SER A 478 -30.45 -8.34 -26.20
N GLU A 479 -31.67 -8.32 -26.77
CA GLU A 479 -32.52 -9.52 -26.87
C GLU A 479 -32.22 -10.40 -28.10
N GLY A 480 -31.36 -9.96 -29.02
CA GLY A 480 -31.09 -10.68 -30.28
C GLY A 480 -32.30 -10.76 -31.23
N ILE A 481 -33.31 -9.92 -31.05
CA ILE A 481 -34.58 -9.94 -31.81
C ILE A 481 -34.79 -8.57 -32.45
N LYS A 482 -34.94 -8.52 -33.79
CA LYS A 482 -35.29 -7.31 -34.55
C LYS A 482 -36.71 -6.83 -34.18
N LYS A 483 -36.79 -5.96 -33.17
CA LYS A 483 -37.99 -5.27 -32.67
C LYS A 483 -38.10 -3.85 -33.21
N PHE A 484 -36.95 -3.21 -33.43
CA PHE A 484 -36.84 -1.88 -33.99
C PHE A 484 -36.91 -1.94 -35.53
N PHE A 485 -37.71 -1.06 -36.12
CA PHE A 485 -37.86 -0.89 -37.56
C PHE A 485 -37.97 0.61 -37.86
N PRO A 486 -36.94 1.26 -38.45
CA PRO A 486 -37.00 2.68 -38.71
C PRO A 486 -37.93 3.01 -39.89
N GLU A 487 -38.61 4.16 -39.83
CA GLU A 487 -39.36 4.67 -40.98
C GLU A 487 -38.40 5.16 -42.09
N ASP A 488 -38.83 5.06 -43.34
CA ASP A 488 -38.00 5.39 -44.52
C ASP A 488 -38.54 6.65 -45.22
N GLU A 489 -37.69 7.67 -45.32
CA GLU A 489 -38.05 8.95 -45.94
C GLU A 489 -38.20 8.86 -47.47
N MET A 490 -39.03 9.75 -48.03
CA MET A 490 -39.30 9.82 -49.48
C MET A 490 -38.35 10.76 -50.25
N GLU A 491 -37.31 11.29 -49.60
CA GLU A 491 -36.24 12.07 -50.24
C GLU A 491 -34.86 11.67 -49.70
N SER A 492 -33.81 11.95 -50.47
CA SER A 492 -32.43 11.61 -50.09
C SER A 492 -31.92 12.47 -48.93
N PRO A 493 -31.00 11.95 -48.09
CA PRO A 493 -30.47 12.68 -46.93
C PRO A 493 -29.86 14.05 -47.29
N GLU A 494 -29.08 14.12 -48.37
CA GLU A 494 -28.45 15.35 -48.87
C GLU A 494 -29.48 16.45 -49.18
N LYS A 495 -30.55 16.08 -49.89
CA LYS A 495 -31.62 16.99 -50.32
C LYS A 495 -32.52 17.44 -49.16
N ILE A 496 -32.60 16.65 -48.09
CA ILE A 496 -33.26 17.08 -46.85
C ILE A 496 -32.33 18.00 -46.06
N ALA A 497 -31.03 17.70 -45.97
CA ALA A 497 -30.04 18.52 -45.28
C ALA A 497 -29.89 19.93 -45.86
N GLU A 498 -30.10 20.11 -47.18
CA GLU A 498 -30.21 21.45 -47.82
C GLU A 498 -31.22 22.38 -47.11
N LYS A 499 -32.29 21.83 -46.51
CA LYS A 499 -33.35 22.60 -45.83
C LYS A 499 -32.94 23.07 -44.43
N PHE A 500 -31.86 22.51 -43.87
CA PHE A 500 -31.33 22.81 -42.55
C PHE A 500 -30.03 23.66 -42.61
N VAL A 501 -29.66 24.17 -43.80
CA VAL A 501 -28.50 25.07 -43.96
C VAL A 501 -28.81 26.43 -43.35
N VAL A 502 -28.12 26.75 -42.26
CA VAL A 502 -28.23 28.03 -41.54
C VAL A 502 -27.09 28.94 -42.00
N GLU A 503 -27.36 29.83 -42.96
CA GLU A 503 -26.35 30.74 -43.55
C GLU A 503 -25.61 31.62 -42.52
N SER A 504 -26.24 31.89 -41.36
CA SER A 504 -25.65 32.65 -40.25
C SER A 504 -24.74 31.84 -39.32
N ASN A 505 -24.76 30.50 -39.38
CA ASN A 505 -23.93 29.65 -38.54
C ASN A 505 -22.56 29.39 -39.20
N VAL A 506 -21.47 29.63 -38.48
CA VAL A 506 -20.11 29.45 -38.99
C VAL A 506 -19.82 27.99 -39.39
N TYR A 507 -20.43 27.04 -38.67
CA TYR A 507 -20.11 25.60 -38.69
C TYR A 507 -21.01 24.77 -39.64
N LEU A 508 -22.20 25.26 -40.03
CA LEU A 508 -23.23 24.49 -40.75
C LEU A 508 -23.57 25.05 -42.14
N LYS A 509 -22.54 25.30 -42.96
CA LYS A 509 -22.66 25.99 -44.26
C LYS A 509 -22.94 25.09 -45.47
N THR A 510 -22.91 23.77 -45.30
CA THR A 510 -23.12 22.80 -46.37
C THR A 510 -23.94 21.60 -45.90
N PRO A 511 -24.72 20.94 -46.78
CA PRO A 511 -25.46 19.72 -46.45
C PRO A 511 -24.58 18.63 -45.81
N ASN A 512 -23.36 18.46 -46.31
CA ASN A 512 -22.42 17.46 -45.79
C ASN A 512 -21.91 17.79 -44.38
N GLN A 513 -21.78 19.07 -44.01
CA GLN A 513 -21.45 19.46 -42.63
C GLN A 513 -22.61 19.15 -41.67
N ILE A 514 -23.86 19.38 -42.08
CA ILE A 514 -25.05 19.05 -41.28
C ILE A 514 -25.17 17.53 -41.10
N ILE A 515 -25.01 16.76 -42.19
CA ILE A 515 -25.01 15.29 -42.12
C ILE A 515 -23.89 14.79 -41.20
N ASN A 516 -22.69 15.35 -41.27
CA ASN A 516 -21.59 14.94 -40.40
C ASN A 516 -21.78 15.37 -38.93
N ALA A 517 -22.36 16.54 -38.67
CA ALA A 517 -22.73 16.96 -37.31
C ALA A 517 -23.82 16.04 -36.71
N ALA A 518 -24.88 15.75 -37.47
CA ALA A 518 -25.94 14.85 -37.05
C ALA A 518 -25.46 13.40 -36.85
N LYS A 519 -24.58 12.90 -37.74
CA LYS A 519 -23.86 11.63 -37.51
C LYS A 519 -23.11 11.66 -36.18
N SER A 520 -22.37 12.73 -35.90
CA SER A 520 -21.57 12.84 -34.68
C SER A 520 -22.43 12.91 -33.40
N MET A 521 -23.58 13.60 -33.45
CA MET A 521 -24.57 13.58 -32.38
C MET A 521 -25.14 12.17 -32.16
N LEU A 522 -25.64 11.51 -33.20
CA LEU A 522 -26.23 10.17 -33.09
C LEU A 522 -25.20 9.09 -32.72
N VAL A 523 -23.94 9.25 -33.13
CA VAL A 523 -22.79 8.45 -32.66
C VAL A 523 -22.63 8.57 -31.15
N GLN A 524 -22.72 9.78 -30.59
CA GLN A 524 -22.65 10.00 -29.14
C GLN A 524 -23.89 9.44 -28.43
N GLU A 525 -25.10 9.70 -28.92
CA GLU A 525 -26.34 9.15 -28.35
C GLU A 525 -26.29 7.61 -28.25
N ILE A 526 -25.82 6.93 -29.31
CA ILE A 526 -25.65 5.47 -29.32
C ILE A 526 -24.51 5.02 -28.39
N ALA A 527 -23.36 5.69 -28.42
CA ALA A 527 -22.18 5.28 -27.63
C ALA A 527 -22.35 5.48 -26.11
N TYR A 528 -23.26 6.35 -25.68
CA TYR A 528 -23.50 6.64 -24.26
C TYR A 528 -24.81 6.03 -23.71
N GLU A 529 -25.63 5.33 -24.51
CA GLU A 529 -26.80 4.58 -24.02
C GLU A 529 -26.38 3.44 -23.06
N PRO A 530 -26.78 3.46 -21.77
CA PRO A 530 -26.25 2.52 -20.77
C PRO A 530 -26.55 1.06 -21.08
N LEU A 531 -27.72 0.75 -21.64
CA LEU A 531 -28.09 -0.63 -22.02
C LEU A 531 -27.22 -1.17 -23.17
N PHE A 532 -26.75 -0.30 -24.07
CA PHE A 532 -25.93 -0.73 -25.20
C PHE A 532 -24.46 -0.88 -24.80
N LYS A 533 -23.91 0.08 -24.04
CA LYS A 533 -22.60 -0.08 -23.38
C LYS A 533 -22.52 -1.38 -22.58
N ASP A 534 -23.55 -1.68 -21.79
CA ASP A 534 -23.58 -2.86 -20.94
C ASP A 534 -23.56 -4.17 -21.73
N PHE A 535 -24.31 -4.24 -22.83
CA PHE A 535 -24.26 -5.37 -23.77
C PHE A 535 -22.87 -5.53 -24.43
N ILE A 536 -22.21 -4.42 -24.79
CA ILE A 536 -20.85 -4.46 -25.35
C ILE A 536 -19.82 -4.90 -24.28
N ARG A 537 -19.96 -4.47 -23.01
CA ARG A 537 -19.13 -4.93 -21.88
C ARG A 537 -19.19 -6.47 -21.73
N HIS A 538 -20.39 -7.06 -21.69
CA HIS A 538 -20.55 -8.52 -21.63
C HIS A 538 -19.95 -9.23 -22.86
N MET A 539 -20.10 -8.67 -24.07
CA MET A 539 -19.50 -9.23 -25.29
C MET A 539 -17.97 -9.24 -25.26
N TYR A 540 -17.35 -8.23 -24.63
CA TYR A 540 -15.90 -8.19 -24.40
C TYR A 540 -15.46 -9.19 -23.33
N GLU A 541 -16.23 -9.39 -22.25
CA GLU A 541 -15.93 -10.39 -21.22
C GLU A 541 -15.94 -11.81 -21.78
N GLU A 542 -16.97 -12.18 -22.56
CA GLU A 542 -17.09 -13.53 -23.14
C GLU A 542 -16.17 -13.79 -24.35
N HIS A 543 -15.80 -12.76 -25.13
CA HIS A 543 -15.28 -12.96 -26.49
C HIS A 543 -14.17 -11.99 -26.97
N ALA A 544 -13.43 -11.36 -26.06
CA ALA A 544 -12.24 -10.61 -26.42
C ALA A 544 -11.03 -11.53 -26.72
N VAL A 545 -10.01 -10.95 -27.33
CA VAL A 545 -8.69 -11.55 -27.57
C VAL A 545 -7.63 -10.53 -27.18
N ILE A 546 -6.64 -10.98 -26.41
CA ILE A 546 -5.51 -10.20 -25.91
C ILE A 546 -4.26 -10.63 -26.69
N ASP A 547 -3.81 -9.79 -27.62
CA ASP A 547 -2.54 -9.99 -28.31
C ASP A 547 -1.39 -9.35 -27.53
N ILE A 548 -0.27 -10.07 -27.40
CA ILE A 548 0.92 -9.65 -26.65
C ILE A 548 2.11 -9.70 -27.59
N LEU A 549 2.46 -8.54 -28.15
CA LEU A 549 3.53 -8.40 -29.14
C LEU A 549 4.83 -7.90 -28.47
N PRO A 550 5.97 -8.62 -28.57
CA PRO A 550 7.21 -8.20 -27.96
C PRO A 550 7.92 -7.11 -28.79
N THR A 551 8.38 -6.07 -28.11
CA THR A 551 9.13 -4.96 -28.70
C THR A 551 10.55 -5.38 -29.12
N ASP A 552 11.28 -4.50 -29.81
CA ASP A 552 12.71 -4.66 -30.07
C ASP A 552 13.58 -4.77 -28.79
N ARG A 553 13.02 -4.52 -27.59
CA ARG A 553 13.66 -4.83 -26.30
C ARG A 553 13.26 -6.22 -25.81
N GLY A 554 11.97 -6.57 -25.87
CA GLY A 554 11.48 -7.93 -25.55
C GLY A 554 12.14 -9.02 -26.39
N LYS A 555 12.19 -8.84 -27.72
CA LYS A 555 12.83 -9.76 -28.66
C LYS A 555 14.33 -9.96 -28.39
N LYS A 556 15.01 -9.01 -27.71
CA LYS A 556 16.41 -9.16 -27.24
C LYS A 556 16.53 -9.90 -25.91
N LYS A 557 15.57 -9.75 -24.99
CA LYS A 557 15.44 -10.59 -23.77
C LYS A 557 14.94 -12.03 -24.09
N SER A 558 14.73 -12.39 -25.37
CA SER A 558 14.10 -13.64 -25.82
C SER A 558 12.64 -13.82 -25.34
N MET A 559 11.95 -12.71 -25.02
CA MET A 559 10.50 -12.73 -24.86
C MET A 559 9.83 -13.04 -26.20
N LYS A 560 8.72 -13.77 -26.14
CA LYS A 560 8.04 -14.37 -27.28
C LYS A 560 6.63 -13.80 -27.43
N ILE A 561 6.04 -13.97 -28.62
CA ILE A 561 4.66 -13.56 -28.93
C ILE A 561 3.69 -14.55 -28.29
N ILE A 562 2.61 -14.03 -27.71
CA ILE A 562 1.52 -14.82 -27.14
C ILE A 562 0.20 -14.11 -27.47
N SER A 563 -0.78 -14.83 -28.01
CA SER A 563 -2.16 -14.37 -28.09
C SER A 563 -3.00 -15.21 -27.11
N ILE A 564 -3.86 -14.56 -26.33
CA ILE A 564 -4.71 -15.21 -25.31
C ILE A 564 -6.17 -14.85 -25.59
N ILE A 565 -7.03 -15.83 -25.82
CA ILE A 565 -8.47 -15.61 -25.99
C ILE A 565 -9.14 -15.55 -24.61
N THR A 566 -10.04 -14.60 -24.36
CA THR A 566 -10.65 -14.40 -23.02
C THR A 566 -11.76 -15.39 -22.68
N GLY A 567 -12.17 -16.23 -23.63
CA GLY A 567 -13.21 -17.25 -23.46
C GLY A 567 -12.78 -18.45 -22.61
N ASP A 568 -11.47 -18.63 -22.39
CA ASP A 568 -10.95 -19.48 -21.31
C ASP A 568 -10.53 -18.60 -20.12
N PRO A 569 -10.58 -19.10 -18.86
CA PRO A 569 -10.38 -18.30 -17.67
C PRO A 569 -8.93 -17.76 -17.57
N ILE A 570 -8.73 -16.53 -18.05
CA ILE A 570 -7.44 -15.83 -18.02
C ILE A 570 -6.85 -15.89 -16.61
N ASN A 571 -5.61 -16.38 -16.50
CA ASN A 571 -4.86 -16.23 -15.27
C ASN A 571 -4.50 -14.75 -15.07
N LYS A 572 -5.33 -14.04 -14.30
CA LYS A 572 -5.23 -12.58 -14.08
C LYS A 572 -3.87 -12.17 -13.52
N VAL A 573 -3.22 -13.02 -12.73
CA VAL A 573 -1.86 -12.79 -12.19
C VAL A 573 -0.82 -12.81 -13.31
N VAL A 574 -0.95 -13.69 -14.30
CA VAL A 574 -0.10 -13.68 -15.51
C VAL A 574 -0.36 -12.43 -16.35
N PHE A 575 -1.60 -11.95 -16.45
CA PHE A 575 -1.87 -10.65 -17.09
C PHE A 575 -1.16 -9.49 -16.37
N LEU A 576 -1.08 -9.49 -15.04
CA LEU A 576 -0.32 -8.49 -14.30
C LEU A 576 1.20 -8.58 -14.54
N GLN A 577 1.76 -9.78 -14.79
CA GLN A 577 3.14 -9.94 -15.25
C GLN A 577 3.34 -9.33 -16.65
N ILE A 578 2.39 -9.52 -17.55
CA ILE A 578 2.40 -8.93 -18.90
C ILE A 578 2.34 -7.40 -18.83
N VAL A 579 1.47 -6.83 -17.99
CA VAL A 579 1.38 -5.37 -17.75
C VAL A 579 2.66 -4.82 -17.10
N LYS A 580 3.35 -5.59 -16.25
CA LYS A 580 4.69 -5.23 -15.74
C LYS A 580 5.73 -5.20 -16.86
N ALA A 581 5.72 -6.20 -17.76
CA ALA A 581 6.60 -6.23 -18.93
C ALA A 581 6.28 -5.13 -19.96
N GLU A 582 5.02 -4.68 -20.04
CA GLU A 582 4.60 -3.51 -20.82
C GLU A 582 5.17 -2.21 -20.23
N LYS A 583 5.07 -2.01 -18.91
CA LYS A 583 5.74 -0.89 -18.21
C LYS A 583 7.27 -0.90 -18.35
N GLU A 584 7.91 -2.07 -18.43
CA GLU A 584 9.34 -2.20 -18.76
C GLU A 584 9.67 -1.93 -20.26
N GLY A 585 8.66 -1.71 -21.11
CA GLY A 585 8.82 -1.48 -22.55
C GLY A 585 9.24 -2.73 -23.34
N LEU A 586 8.89 -3.93 -22.86
CA LEU A 586 9.29 -5.21 -23.45
C LEU A 586 8.21 -5.83 -24.34
N VAL A 587 6.94 -5.57 -24.03
CA VAL A 587 5.77 -6.00 -24.81
C VAL A 587 4.79 -4.83 -24.98
N THR A 588 3.87 -4.96 -25.93
CA THR A 588 2.69 -4.10 -26.11
C THR A 588 1.46 -4.99 -26.16
N THR A 589 0.42 -4.64 -25.40
CA THR A 589 -0.86 -5.39 -25.36
C THR A 589 -1.95 -4.68 -26.15
N THR A 590 -2.75 -5.44 -26.89
CA THR A 590 -3.94 -4.95 -27.59
C THR A 590 -5.12 -5.89 -27.38
N ILE A 591 -6.21 -5.39 -26.81
CA ILE A 591 -7.43 -6.16 -26.55
C ILE A 591 -8.50 -5.78 -27.59
N HIS A 592 -9.02 -6.77 -28.32
CA HIS A 592 -9.99 -6.59 -29.41
C HIS A 592 -11.03 -7.71 -29.42
N LEU A 593 -12.08 -7.61 -30.23
CA LEU A 593 -13.10 -8.67 -30.37
C LEU A 593 -12.76 -9.68 -31.46
N GLU A 594 -12.88 -10.97 -31.14
CA GLU A 594 -12.78 -12.05 -32.13
C GLU A 594 -13.79 -11.84 -33.29
N ASN A 595 -13.34 -11.94 -34.54
CA ASN A 595 -14.17 -11.72 -35.74
C ASN A 595 -14.95 -10.38 -35.76
N GLU A 596 -14.34 -9.30 -35.26
CA GLU A 596 -14.95 -7.96 -35.12
C GLU A 596 -15.82 -7.52 -36.32
N ASP A 597 -15.27 -7.55 -37.54
CA ASP A 597 -15.97 -7.13 -38.76
C ASP A 597 -17.20 -8.00 -39.10
N GLN A 598 -17.34 -9.21 -38.54
CA GLN A 598 -18.57 -10.01 -38.66
C GLN A 598 -19.55 -9.67 -37.54
N ARG A 599 -19.08 -9.40 -36.32
CA ARG A 599 -19.93 -8.93 -35.21
C ARG A 599 -20.58 -7.59 -35.54
N ILE A 600 -19.83 -6.63 -36.10
CA ILE A 600 -20.37 -5.35 -36.59
C ILE A 600 -21.47 -5.57 -37.64
N LYS A 601 -21.24 -6.45 -38.63
CA LYS A 601 -22.26 -6.76 -39.66
C LYS A 601 -23.55 -7.28 -39.05
N ASN A 602 -23.46 -8.23 -38.12
CA ASN A 602 -24.62 -8.78 -37.42
C ASN A 602 -25.38 -7.67 -36.67
N LEU A 603 -24.68 -6.78 -35.94
CA LEU A 603 -25.29 -5.65 -35.24
C LEU A 603 -25.98 -4.66 -36.20
N CYS A 604 -25.40 -4.42 -37.38
CA CYS A 604 -26.00 -3.59 -38.42
C CYS A 604 -27.31 -4.15 -39.00
N GLU A 605 -27.63 -5.45 -38.85
CA GLU A 605 -28.93 -6.00 -39.29
C GLU A 605 -30.11 -5.50 -38.43
N HIS A 606 -29.83 -5.01 -37.20
CA HIS A 606 -30.84 -4.48 -36.28
C HIS A 606 -31.21 -3.01 -36.53
N ILE A 607 -30.35 -2.21 -37.17
CA ILE A 607 -30.59 -0.77 -37.43
C ILE A 607 -31.15 -0.48 -38.84
N VAL A 608 -31.29 -1.50 -39.69
CA VAL A 608 -31.62 -1.38 -41.12
C VAL A 608 -33.06 -1.83 -41.39
N ASN A 609 -33.80 -1.10 -42.23
CA ASN A 609 -35.11 -1.56 -42.73
C ASN A 609 -34.96 -2.34 -44.05
N ASP A 610 -35.76 -3.39 -44.23
CA ASP A 610 -35.61 -4.38 -45.31
C ASP A 610 -36.32 -3.96 -46.62
N ASN A 611 -36.50 -2.65 -46.82
CA ASN A 611 -37.22 -2.04 -47.94
C ASN A 611 -36.31 -1.77 -49.15
N TYR A 612 -36.71 -2.30 -50.32
CA TYR A 612 -35.99 -2.16 -51.60
C TYR A 612 -36.29 -0.83 -52.30
N ASN A 613 -35.92 0.29 -51.68
CA ASN A 613 -36.10 1.66 -52.20
C ASN A 613 -34.76 2.40 -52.20
N GLU A 614 -34.44 3.12 -53.29
CA GLU A 614 -33.17 3.86 -53.46
C GLU A 614 -32.92 4.89 -52.34
N TYR A 615 -33.98 5.54 -51.86
CA TYR A 615 -33.89 6.45 -50.70
C TYR A 615 -33.68 5.70 -49.38
N ALA A 616 -34.30 4.52 -49.21
CA ALA A 616 -34.13 3.70 -48.01
C ALA A 616 -32.72 3.08 -47.96
N GLU A 617 -32.15 2.68 -49.10
CA GLU A 617 -30.76 2.23 -49.21
C GLU A 617 -29.79 3.33 -48.76
N ALA A 618 -29.96 4.57 -49.26
CA ALA A 618 -29.16 5.71 -48.84
C ALA A 618 -29.27 6.04 -47.34
N TRP A 619 -30.48 6.00 -46.76
CA TRP A 619 -30.66 6.20 -45.32
C TRP A 619 -30.11 5.02 -44.48
N ASN A 620 -30.27 3.78 -44.95
CA ASN A 620 -29.73 2.59 -44.30
C ASN A 620 -28.19 2.57 -44.30
N ASP A 621 -27.54 3.07 -45.35
CA ASP A 621 -26.07 3.18 -45.36
C ASP A 621 -25.55 4.24 -44.38
N LEU A 622 -26.26 5.36 -44.22
CA LEU A 622 -25.96 6.32 -43.14
C LEU A 622 -26.17 5.71 -41.75
N ARG A 623 -27.24 4.94 -41.54
CA ARG A 623 -27.51 4.21 -40.27
C ARG A 623 -26.38 3.21 -39.95
N LYS A 624 -25.91 2.44 -40.95
CA LYS A 624 -24.75 1.54 -40.81
C LYS A 624 -23.46 2.29 -40.48
N GLU A 625 -23.19 3.40 -41.17
CA GLU A 625 -21.99 4.22 -40.93
C GLU A 625 -21.95 4.77 -39.51
N VAL A 626 -23.08 5.30 -39.02
CA VAL A 626 -23.23 5.79 -37.64
C VAL A 626 -22.97 4.67 -36.63
N LEU A 627 -23.61 3.51 -36.76
CA LEU A 627 -23.42 2.40 -35.83
C LEU A 627 -21.99 1.83 -35.87
N THR A 628 -21.37 1.79 -37.06
CA THR A 628 -19.98 1.34 -37.21
C THR A 628 -19.01 2.30 -36.51
N LYS A 629 -19.26 3.61 -36.57
CA LYS A 629 -18.46 4.64 -35.91
C LYS A 629 -18.64 4.65 -34.40
N SER A 630 -19.88 4.57 -33.87
CA SER A 630 -20.08 4.48 -32.43
C SER A 630 -19.42 3.23 -31.83
N LEU A 631 -19.39 2.12 -32.58
CA LEU A 631 -18.63 0.92 -32.22
C LEU A 631 -17.11 1.13 -32.28
N LYS A 632 -16.53 1.36 -33.45
CA LYS A 632 -15.05 1.40 -33.64
C LYS A 632 -14.38 2.64 -33.02
N ASP A 633 -15.02 3.82 -33.05
CA ASP A 633 -14.38 5.09 -32.68
C ASP A 633 -14.56 5.44 -31.19
N ILE A 634 -15.51 4.82 -30.48
CA ILE A 634 -15.82 5.13 -29.07
C ILE A 634 -15.98 3.86 -28.21
N LEU A 635 -16.96 3.02 -28.49
CA LEU A 635 -17.33 1.91 -27.59
C LEU A 635 -16.23 0.85 -27.46
N PHE A 636 -15.58 0.48 -28.58
CA PHE A 636 -14.55 -0.56 -28.57
C PHE A 636 -13.27 -0.13 -27.83
N PRO A 637 -12.67 1.06 -28.08
CA PRO A 637 -11.60 1.59 -27.24
C PRO A 637 -11.99 1.68 -25.75
N MET A 638 -13.13 2.30 -25.45
CA MET A 638 -13.59 2.49 -24.06
C MET A 638 -13.80 1.15 -23.31
N THR A 639 -14.36 0.14 -23.99
CA THR A 639 -14.58 -1.19 -23.41
C THR A 639 -13.27 -1.98 -23.30
N SER A 640 -12.33 -1.79 -24.24
CA SER A 640 -10.99 -2.40 -24.20
C SER A 640 -10.17 -1.89 -23.00
N ASP A 641 -10.15 -0.58 -22.79
CA ASP A 641 -9.49 0.06 -21.64
C ASP A 641 -10.18 -0.32 -20.31
N TRP A 642 -11.51 -0.35 -20.27
CA TRP A 642 -12.27 -0.82 -19.10
C TRP A 642 -11.94 -2.27 -18.75
N LEU A 643 -11.94 -3.18 -19.73
CA LEU A 643 -11.64 -4.59 -19.49
C LEU A 643 -10.19 -4.77 -19.02
N LYS A 644 -9.24 -4.03 -19.61
CA LYS A 644 -7.84 -4.00 -19.17
C LYS A 644 -7.73 -3.53 -17.71
N ALA A 645 -8.39 -2.43 -17.34
CA ALA A 645 -8.42 -1.91 -15.98
C ALA A 645 -9.07 -2.90 -14.99
N LYS A 646 -10.18 -3.55 -15.37
CA LYS A 646 -10.87 -4.56 -14.56
C LYS A 646 -9.99 -5.79 -14.28
N ILE A 647 -9.34 -6.35 -15.31
CA ILE A 647 -8.43 -7.49 -15.13
C ILE A 647 -7.22 -7.09 -14.27
N ILE A 648 -6.67 -5.88 -14.41
CA ILE A 648 -5.59 -5.37 -13.55
C ILE A 648 -6.05 -5.25 -12.10
N ASN A 649 -7.23 -4.66 -11.84
CA ASN A 649 -7.76 -4.51 -10.49
C ASN A 649 -7.99 -5.86 -9.80
N ASP A 650 -8.66 -6.79 -10.48
CA ASP A 650 -8.87 -8.16 -10.00
C ASP A 650 -7.54 -8.88 -9.72
N ALA A 651 -6.53 -8.71 -10.59
CA ALA A 651 -5.20 -9.28 -10.38
C ALA A 651 -4.48 -8.66 -9.17
N CYS A 652 -4.61 -7.35 -8.98
CA CYS A 652 -4.05 -6.63 -7.84
C CYS A 652 -4.68 -7.10 -6.53
N ILE A 653 -6.00 -7.33 -6.49
CA ILE A 653 -6.68 -7.92 -5.33
C ILE A 653 -6.15 -9.33 -5.04
N ILE A 654 -6.03 -10.20 -6.05
CA ILE A 654 -5.48 -11.56 -5.88
C ILE A 654 -4.04 -11.54 -5.34
N VAL A 655 -3.18 -10.64 -5.83
CA VAL A 655 -1.81 -10.49 -5.32
C VAL A 655 -1.78 -9.90 -3.90
N ALA A 656 -2.68 -8.97 -3.58
CA ALA A 656 -2.81 -8.41 -2.23
C ALA A 656 -3.29 -9.46 -1.22
N ASP A 657 -4.29 -10.28 -1.57
CA ASP A 657 -4.77 -11.41 -0.77
C ASP A 657 -3.67 -12.48 -0.59
N HIS A 658 -2.84 -12.73 -1.61
CA HIS A 658 -1.66 -13.61 -1.50
C HIS A 658 -0.59 -13.06 -0.54
N CYS A 659 -0.34 -11.74 -0.58
CA CYS A 659 0.56 -11.07 0.35
C CYS A 659 0.00 -11.09 1.79
N MET A 660 -1.30 -10.86 1.96
CA MET A 660 -2.01 -10.98 3.25
C MET A 660 -1.84 -12.37 3.84
N GLY A 661 -2.11 -13.43 3.07
CA GLY A 661 -1.95 -14.81 3.53
C GLY A 661 -0.49 -15.15 3.90
N LYS A 662 0.50 -14.62 3.17
CA LYS A 662 1.93 -14.77 3.53
C LYS A 662 2.27 -14.07 4.86
N LEU A 663 1.81 -12.84 5.06
CA LEU A 663 2.02 -12.10 6.31
C LEU A 663 1.32 -12.78 7.49
N GLU A 664 0.05 -13.17 7.31
CA GLU A 664 -0.75 -13.89 8.32
C GLU A 664 -0.08 -15.20 8.73
N ASN A 665 0.47 -15.99 7.78
CA ASN A 665 1.25 -17.19 8.09
C ASN A 665 2.53 -16.91 8.90
N ASN A 666 3.11 -15.70 8.83
CA ASN A 666 4.30 -15.33 9.60
C ASN A 666 3.97 -14.81 11.00
N ILE A 667 2.94 -13.97 11.14
CA ILE A 667 2.54 -13.41 12.45
C ILE A 667 1.71 -14.38 13.31
N THR A 668 1.05 -15.38 12.69
CA THR A 668 0.34 -16.46 13.41
C THR A 668 1.25 -17.62 13.85
N LYS A 669 2.58 -17.43 13.84
CA LYS A 669 3.55 -18.28 14.54
C LYS A 669 3.53 -17.92 16.04
N ALA A 670 3.28 -18.90 16.90
CA ALA A 670 3.33 -18.73 18.35
C ALA A 670 4.78 -18.52 18.83
N PRO A 671 4.99 -17.89 20.00
CA PRO A 671 6.27 -17.85 20.70
C PRO A 671 6.91 -19.23 20.84
N TYR A 672 8.25 -19.30 20.73
CA TYR A 672 8.97 -20.52 21.07
C TYR A 672 8.86 -20.81 22.57
N ASN A 673 8.35 -22.00 22.95
CA ASN A 673 7.99 -22.32 24.34
C ASN A 673 8.47 -23.72 24.80
N ASP A 674 9.37 -24.37 24.05
CA ASP A 674 10.08 -25.58 24.52
C ASP A 674 11.28 -25.16 25.40
N ARG A 675 10.97 -24.59 26.57
CA ARG A 675 11.98 -24.11 27.55
C ARG A 675 12.90 -25.26 28.01
N ILE A 676 14.19 -24.96 28.18
CA ILE A 676 15.20 -25.97 28.55
C ILE A 676 15.35 -26.12 30.07
N LEU A 677 15.09 -25.05 30.83
CA LEU A 677 15.13 -25.03 32.28
C LEU A 677 13.74 -24.65 32.82
N GLU A 678 13.04 -25.62 33.41
CA GLU A 678 11.66 -25.44 33.90
C GLU A 678 11.58 -24.46 35.10
N ASP A 679 12.63 -24.41 35.95
CA ASP A 679 12.64 -23.65 37.21
C ASP A 679 13.23 -22.22 37.13
N TYR A 680 13.79 -21.80 35.99
CA TYR A 680 14.80 -20.71 35.96
C TYR A 680 14.31 -19.30 35.61
N ASP A 681 13.03 -19.13 35.26
CA ASP A 681 12.35 -17.83 35.08
C ASP A 681 10.83 -18.03 35.04
N SER A 682 10.21 -18.22 36.20
CA SER A 682 8.75 -18.27 36.34
C SER A 682 8.07 -16.91 36.11
N GLU A 683 8.82 -15.81 36.23
CA GLU A 683 8.36 -14.43 36.00
C GLU A 683 8.61 -13.96 34.55
N GLY A 684 9.39 -14.71 33.76
CA GLY A 684 9.79 -14.37 32.40
C GLY A 684 8.69 -14.59 31.37
N GLU A 685 8.32 -13.53 30.65
CA GLU A 685 7.28 -13.53 29.60
C GLU A 685 7.70 -14.33 28.36
N TYR A 686 8.97 -14.23 27.96
CA TYR A 686 9.53 -14.84 26.77
C TYR A 686 10.57 -15.94 27.07
N CYS A 687 10.87 -16.76 26.07
CA CYS A 687 12.02 -17.66 26.09
C CYS A 687 13.34 -16.88 25.91
N LYS A 688 14.45 -17.45 26.39
CA LYS A 688 15.80 -16.88 26.21
C LYS A 688 16.34 -17.28 24.85
N VAL A 689 16.69 -16.30 24.02
CA VAL A 689 17.14 -16.52 22.65
C VAL A 689 18.56 -16.00 22.47
N VAL A 690 19.44 -16.81 21.89
CA VAL A 690 20.75 -16.36 21.41
C VAL A 690 20.73 -16.30 19.89
N SER A 691 20.93 -15.11 19.32
CA SER A 691 20.94 -14.88 17.88
C SER A 691 22.36 -14.68 17.35
N ILE A 692 22.66 -15.26 16.18
CA ILE A 692 24.01 -15.27 15.59
C ILE A 692 23.96 -14.95 14.10
N SER A 693 24.83 -14.08 13.59
CA SER A 693 24.92 -13.77 12.15
C SER A 693 26.34 -13.39 11.70
N TRP A 694 26.60 -13.61 10.40
CA TRP A 694 27.80 -13.18 9.67
C TRP A 694 27.46 -12.25 8.48
N GLY A 695 26.20 -11.88 8.30
CA GLY A 695 25.73 -11.01 7.21
C GLY A 695 26.15 -11.49 5.81
N ASP A 696 26.95 -10.69 5.12
CA ASP A 696 27.51 -10.97 3.78
C ASP A 696 28.49 -12.18 3.73
N PHE A 697 28.79 -12.82 4.86
CA PHE A 697 29.69 -13.97 4.99
C PHE A 697 31.12 -13.76 4.45
N LYS A 698 31.63 -12.53 4.55
CA LYS A 698 33.03 -12.22 4.21
C LYS A 698 33.98 -13.05 5.10
N MET A 699 34.89 -13.80 4.47
CA MET A 699 35.68 -14.87 5.11
C MET A 699 36.54 -14.43 6.31
N ASN A 700 36.85 -13.14 6.43
CA ASN A 700 37.68 -12.56 7.49
C ASN A 700 36.89 -11.70 8.50
N ASP A 701 35.63 -11.37 8.22
CA ASP A 701 34.83 -10.45 9.04
C ASP A 701 34.23 -11.26 10.21
N PRO A 702 34.28 -10.79 11.46
CA PRO A 702 33.82 -11.60 12.58
C PRO A 702 32.29 -11.74 12.60
N GLY A 703 31.80 -12.86 13.16
CA GLY A 703 30.38 -13.02 13.44
C GLY A 703 29.95 -12.21 14.66
N ILE A 704 28.67 -11.85 14.71
CA ILE A 704 28.04 -11.24 15.88
C ILE A 704 27.14 -12.28 16.56
N CYS A 705 27.14 -12.28 17.89
CA CYS A 705 26.27 -13.10 18.73
C CYS A 705 25.65 -12.21 19.81
N MET A 706 24.31 -12.25 19.95
CA MET A 706 23.54 -11.50 20.95
C MET A 706 22.80 -12.48 21.86
N ALA A 707 22.60 -12.14 23.13
CA ALA A 707 21.65 -12.81 24.02
C ALA A 707 20.48 -11.86 24.31
N VAL A 708 19.24 -12.35 24.14
CA VAL A 708 18.01 -11.63 24.50
C VAL A 708 17.32 -12.37 25.65
N GLY A 709 17.03 -11.62 26.70
CA GLY A 709 16.44 -12.11 27.95
C GLY A 709 14.96 -12.46 27.84
N SER A 710 14.46 -13.11 28.89
CA SER A 710 13.06 -13.49 29.07
C SER A 710 12.11 -12.28 29.25
N ASP A 711 12.66 -11.06 29.37
CA ASP A 711 11.96 -9.77 29.34
C ASP A 711 11.85 -9.14 27.94
N GLY A 712 12.60 -9.66 26.95
CA GLY A 712 12.68 -9.12 25.59
C GLY A 712 13.78 -8.06 25.36
N LYS A 713 14.67 -7.86 26.35
CA LYS A 713 15.80 -6.92 26.26
C LYS A 713 17.11 -7.64 25.99
N VAL A 714 18.08 -6.93 25.43
CA VAL A 714 19.43 -7.47 25.18
C VAL A 714 20.15 -7.63 26.52
N ALA A 715 20.53 -8.86 26.85
CA ALA A 715 21.26 -9.19 28.08
C ALA A 715 22.78 -9.01 27.91
N ASP A 716 23.33 -9.42 26.76
CA ASP A 716 24.77 -9.42 26.47
C ASP A 716 25.05 -9.60 24.96
N HIS A 717 26.30 -9.39 24.53
CA HIS A 717 26.74 -9.66 23.16
C HIS A 717 28.24 -10.04 23.08
N CYS A 718 28.61 -10.82 22.06
CA CYS A 718 30.01 -11.15 21.80
C CYS A 718 30.35 -11.26 20.30
N VAL A 719 31.66 -11.23 20.00
CA VAL A 719 32.22 -11.17 18.64
C VAL A 719 33.00 -12.45 18.33
N LEU A 720 32.55 -13.19 17.30
CA LEU A 720 32.97 -14.55 16.96
C LEU A 720 34.01 -14.58 15.83
N GLU A 721 35.28 -14.60 16.20
CA GLU A 721 36.41 -14.59 15.24
C GLU A 721 36.81 -16.01 14.78
N GLY A 722 36.95 -16.20 13.47
CA GLY A 722 37.58 -17.38 12.85
C GLY A 722 36.68 -18.60 12.61
N LEU A 723 35.41 -18.55 13.01
CA LEU A 723 34.49 -19.69 12.89
C LEU A 723 34.14 -20.05 11.43
N GLN A 724 34.28 -19.11 10.47
CA GLN A 724 34.10 -19.39 9.05
C GLN A 724 35.15 -20.34 8.45
N SER A 725 36.25 -20.65 9.14
CA SER A 725 37.29 -21.56 8.66
C SER A 725 36.71 -22.82 8.00
N ARG A 726 37.09 -23.07 6.74
CA ARG A 726 36.72 -24.25 5.97
C ARG A 726 37.35 -25.54 6.50
N ASN A 727 38.43 -25.43 7.28
CA ASN A 727 38.90 -26.54 8.12
C ASN A 727 38.11 -26.55 9.43
N GLN A 728 37.22 -27.52 9.57
CA GLN A 728 36.37 -27.72 10.75
C GLN A 728 37.18 -27.77 12.06
N THR A 729 38.30 -28.49 12.10
CA THR A 729 39.13 -28.59 13.33
C THR A 729 39.77 -27.26 13.75
N ALA A 730 40.03 -26.35 12.79
CA ALA A 730 40.53 -25.01 13.06
C ALA A 730 39.41 -24.01 13.40
N ALA A 731 38.18 -24.24 12.91
CA ALA A 731 37.00 -23.49 13.36
C ALA A 731 36.65 -23.84 14.82
N GLU A 732 36.63 -25.13 15.16
CA GLU A 732 36.32 -25.64 16.50
C GLU A 732 37.36 -25.24 17.56
N THR A 733 38.58 -24.89 17.16
CA THR A 733 39.65 -24.37 18.04
C THR A 733 39.92 -22.87 17.83
N SER A 734 38.98 -22.15 17.20
CA SER A 734 39.08 -20.70 17.00
C SER A 734 38.75 -19.91 18.28
N PRO A 735 39.24 -18.67 18.42
CA PRO A 735 38.84 -17.78 19.52
C PRO A 735 37.32 -17.56 19.59
N GLY A 736 36.64 -17.50 18.44
CA GLY A 736 35.17 -17.41 18.39
C GLY A 736 34.45 -18.64 18.91
N ALA A 737 35.01 -19.85 18.73
CA ALA A 737 34.39 -21.08 19.26
C ALA A 737 34.42 -21.14 20.78
N GLU A 738 35.55 -20.80 21.42
CA GLU A 738 35.65 -20.78 22.89
C GLU A 738 34.85 -19.61 23.48
N LYS A 739 34.87 -18.41 22.87
CA LYS A 739 33.98 -17.30 23.25
C LYS A 739 32.51 -17.72 23.23
N LEU A 740 32.06 -18.41 22.17
CA LEU A 740 30.67 -18.89 22.08
C LEU A 740 30.36 -19.94 23.15
N ARG A 741 31.30 -20.85 23.44
CA ARG A 741 31.16 -21.84 24.52
C ARG A 741 31.04 -21.16 25.89
N GLU A 742 31.89 -20.18 26.19
CA GLU A 742 31.80 -19.36 27.41
C GLU A 742 30.47 -18.59 27.48
N PHE A 743 30.04 -17.96 26.39
CA PHE A 743 28.80 -17.17 26.32
C PHE A 743 27.55 -18.03 26.58
N LEU A 744 27.46 -19.20 25.95
CA LEU A 744 26.35 -20.14 26.14
C LEU A 744 26.31 -20.72 27.57
N MET A 745 27.45 -20.87 28.24
CA MET A 745 27.51 -21.28 29.65
C MET A 745 26.99 -20.23 30.63
N HIS A 746 27.11 -18.93 30.30
CA HIS A 746 26.62 -17.85 31.17
C HIS A 746 25.13 -17.58 30.97
N HIS A 747 24.64 -17.62 29.72
CA HIS A 747 23.28 -17.17 29.39
C HIS A 747 22.24 -18.28 29.20
N ILE A 748 22.67 -19.53 28.90
CA ILE A 748 21.85 -20.74 28.70
C ILE A 748 20.50 -20.46 27.98
N PRO A 749 20.53 -20.22 26.65
CA PRO A 749 19.31 -19.96 25.89
C PRO A 749 18.43 -21.21 25.74
N ASP A 750 17.12 -21.00 25.60
CA ASP A 750 16.16 -22.04 25.22
C ASP A 750 16.29 -22.42 23.73
N ILE A 751 16.75 -21.49 22.89
CA ILE A 751 17.03 -21.70 21.47
C ILE A 751 18.12 -20.77 20.94
N ILE A 752 18.97 -21.29 20.04
CA ILE A 752 19.91 -20.51 19.24
C ILE A 752 19.31 -20.31 17.85
N ILE A 753 19.28 -19.07 17.37
CA ILE A 753 18.74 -18.70 16.07
C ILE A 753 19.86 -18.11 15.20
N VAL A 754 20.08 -18.70 14.03
CA VAL A 754 21.13 -18.28 13.10
C VAL A 754 20.50 -17.55 11.92
N GLY A 755 21.01 -16.36 11.63
CA GLY A 755 20.56 -15.51 10.53
C GLY A 755 21.64 -15.30 9.47
N GLY A 756 21.20 -14.92 8.27
CA GLY A 756 22.04 -14.56 7.14
C GLY A 756 21.20 -14.35 5.88
N TRP A 757 21.82 -13.81 4.83
CA TRP A 757 21.21 -13.57 3.53
C TRP A 757 22.10 -14.05 2.37
N THR A 758 22.90 -15.10 2.63
CA THR A 758 23.86 -15.67 1.69
C THR A 758 23.86 -17.21 1.76
N PRO A 759 24.06 -17.92 0.63
CA PRO A 759 24.17 -19.39 0.63
C PRO A 759 25.36 -19.92 1.44
N ASP A 760 26.40 -19.09 1.60
CA ASP A 760 27.65 -19.45 2.28
C ASP A 760 27.46 -19.87 3.75
N LEU A 761 26.37 -19.47 4.40
CA LEU A 761 25.98 -19.96 5.74
C LEU A 761 25.85 -21.49 5.76
N ILE A 762 25.25 -22.07 4.71
CA ILE A 762 25.03 -23.50 4.54
C ILE A 762 26.27 -24.18 3.97
N THR A 763 26.86 -23.64 2.89
CA THR A 763 27.99 -24.29 2.22
C THR A 763 29.26 -24.36 3.09
N ASN A 764 29.49 -23.38 3.97
CA ASN A 764 30.59 -23.41 4.95
C ASN A 764 30.21 -24.09 6.29
N LYS A 765 29.06 -24.80 6.31
CA LYS A 765 28.60 -25.70 7.38
C LYS A 765 28.47 -25.03 8.76
N MET A 766 27.95 -23.81 8.80
CA MET A 766 27.88 -23.04 10.05
C MET A 766 26.89 -23.65 11.04
N MET A 767 25.74 -24.15 10.56
CA MET A 767 24.77 -24.87 11.40
C MET A 767 25.40 -26.10 12.08
N GLU A 768 26.22 -26.89 11.38
CA GLU A 768 26.91 -28.06 11.97
C GLU A 768 27.92 -27.65 13.05
N LYS A 769 28.69 -26.57 12.81
CA LYS A 769 29.67 -26.04 13.77
C LYS A 769 28.99 -25.55 15.05
N ILE A 770 27.92 -24.76 14.92
CA ILE A 770 27.20 -24.17 16.06
C ILE A 770 26.44 -25.26 16.83
N ARG A 771 25.74 -26.18 16.13
CA ARG A 771 25.09 -27.35 16.76
C ARG A 771 26.05 -28.17 17.60
N LYS A 772 27.28 -28.41 17.11
CA LYS A 772 28.29 -29.14 17.87
C LYS A 772 28.74 -28.39 19.15
N ILE A 773 28.96 -27.07 19.08
CA ILE A 773 29.32 -26.28 20.26
C ILE A 773 28.18 -26.27 21.29
N ALA A 774 26.94 -26.09 20.83
CA ALA A 774 25.74 -26.13 21.66
C ALA A 774 25.52 -27.51 22.30
N ASP A 775 25.70 -28.60 21.54
CA ASP A 775 25.68 -29.99 22.02
C ASP A 775 26.74 -30.22 23.11
N ASP A 776 27.97 -29.74 22.92
CA ASP A 776 29.08 -29.96 23.86
C ASP A 776 28.88 -29.14 25.16
N VAL A 777 28.37 -27.90 25.08
CA VAL A 777 27.90 -27.12 26.25
C VAL A 777 26.76 -27.85 26.97
N SER A 778 25.79 -28.40 26.23
CA SER A 778 24.63 -29.11 26.82
C SER A 778 25.06 -30.34 27.63
N LYS A 779 26.08 -31.07 27.16
CA LYS A 779 26.69 -32.21 27.87
C LYS A 779 27.48 -31.76 29.10
N GLU A 780 28.22 -30.65 29.00
CA GLU A 780 29.05 -30.13 30.09
C GLU A 780 28.18 -29.60 31.26
N LEU A 781 27.06 -28.93 30.93
CA LEU A 781 26.05 -28.48 31.89
C LEU A 781 25.06 -29.58 32.35
N ASN A 782 25.05 -30.76 31.70
CA ASN A 782 24.12 -31.87 31.95
C ASN A 782 22.64 -31.48 31.79
N LEU A 783 22.32 -30.70 30.75
CA LEU A 783 20.95 -30.25 30.45
C LEU A 783 20.03 -31.44 30.10
N ILE A 784 18.73 -31.29 30.39
CA ILE A 784 17.70 -32.33 30.14
C ILE A 784 17.50 -32.56 28.62
N ARG A 785 17.70 -31.51 27.82
CA ARG A 785 17.67 -31.50 26.35
C ARG A 785 18.89 -30.72 25.85
N ASN A 786 19.36 -31.02 24.63
CA ASN A 786 20.38 -30.20 23.99
C ASN A 786 19.77 -28.88 23.51
N ILE A 787 20.55 -27.80 23.52
CA ILE A 787 20.14 -26.49 23.00
C ILE A 787 19.91 -26.59 21.47
N PRO A 788 18.69 -26.31 20.96
CA PRO A 788 18.40 -26.36 19.53
C PRO A 788 19.02 -25.15 18.80
N VAL A 789 19.35 -25.34 17.52
CA VAL A 789 20.06 -24.34 16.70
C VAL A 789 19.43 -24.29 15.31
N GLU A 790 18.48 -23.38 15.10
CA GLU A 790 17.67 -23.31 13.87
C GLU A 790 17.92 -22.01 13.10
N ILE A 791 17.44 -21.93 11.86
CA ILE A 791 17.53 -20.72 11.04
C ILE A 791 16.28 -19.87 11.27
N GLY A 792 16.48 -18.57 11.51
CA GLY A 792 15.41 -17.62 11.80
C GLY A 792 14.80 -17.00 10.55
N ASP A 793 13.53 -16.60 10.65
CA ASP A 793 12.87 -15.69 9.71
C ASP A 793 13.46 -14.28 9.89
N ASP A 794 14.12 -13.74 8.86
CA ASP A 794 14.87 -12.49 8.96
C ASP A 794 14.26 -11.32 8.18
N ASN A 795 13.03 -11.48 7.69
CA ASN A 795 12.28 -10.44 6.99
C ASN A 795 12.16 -9.12 7.79
N PRO A 796 11.72 -9.10 9.08
CA PRO A 796 11.70 -7.86 9.86
C PRO A 796 13.14 -7.38 10.19
N ALA A 797 14.06 -8.30 10.48
CA ALA A 797 15.44 -7.98 10.85
C ALA A 797 16.21 -7.26 9.73
N LYS A 798 15.96 -7.61 8.46
CA LYS A 798 16.49 -6.93 7.26
C LYS A 798 16.03 -5.47 7.12
N ILE A 799 14.90 -5.11 7.73
CA ILE A 799 14.34 -3.74 7.77
C ILE A 799 14.87 -3.02 9.01
N TYR A 800 14.66 -3.59 10.21
CA TYR A 800 15.07 -3.00 11.50
C TYR A 800 16.57 -2.68 11.58
N MET A 801 17.45 -3.44 10.92
CA MET A 801 18.88 -3.11 10.86
C MET A 801 19.23 -1.81 10.12
N LYS A 802 18.26 -1.18 9.44
CA LYS A 802 18.40 0.07 8.68
C LYS A 802 17.54 1.21 9.21
N SER A 803 16.48 0.90 9.98
CA SER A 803 15.43 1.84 10.39
C SER A 803 15.94 2.99 11.26
N ALA A 804 15.11 4.02 11.45
CA ALA A 804 15.30 4.97 12.54
C ALA A 804 15.08 4.30 13.91
N ARG A 805 14.01 3.48 14.02
CA ARG A 805 13.63 2.71 15.22
C ARG A 805 14.82 2.01 15.90
N GLY A 806 15.58 1.21 15.15
CA GLY A 806 16.70 0.44 15.70
C GLY A 806 17.90 1.30 16.12
N LYS A 807 18.14 2.42 15.42
CA LYS A 807 19.20 3.38 15.80
C LYS A 807 18.84 4.17 17.05
N ASN A 808 17.56 4.52 17.23
CA ASN A 808 17.10 5.22 18.42
C ASN A 808 17.10 4.30 19.64
N GLU A 809 16.71 3.02 19.47
CA GLU A 809 16.71 2.03 20.55
C GLU A 809 18.13 1.63 21.00
N TYR A 810 19.07 1.46 20.05
CA TYR A 810 20.47 1.13 20.37
C TYR A 810 21.48 1.98 19.55
N PRO A 811 21.71 3.26 19.90
CA PRO A 811 22.56 4.18 19.13
C PRO A 811 24.02 3.76 18.96
N LEU A 812 24.51 2.84 19.80
CA LEU A 812 25.87 2.32 19.77
C LEU A 812 26.01 0.99 19.03
N TYR A 813 24.92 0.38 18.57
CA TYR A 813 24.94 -0.94 17.94
C TYR A 813 25.17 -0.86 16.43
N SER A 814 25.98 -1.78 15.92
CA SER A 814 26.15 -1.95 14.47
C SER A 814 24.87 -2.51 13.83
N PRO A 815 24.63 -2.28 12.52
CA PRO A 815 23.49 -2.89 11.82
C PRO A 815 23.39 -4.42 12.00
N LEU A 816 24.52 -5.13 12.07
CA LEU A 816 24.53 -6.58 12.27
C LEU A 816 24.14 -6.99 13.70
N MET A 817 24.36 -6.13 14.70
CA MET A 817 23.82 -6.31 16.06
C MET A 817 22.30 -6.07 16.07
N LEU A 818 21.83 -4.97 15.47
CA LEU A 818 20.39 -4.68 15.34
C LEU A 818 19.63 -5.82 14.63
N TYR A 819 20.18 -6.33 13.53
CA TYR A 819 19.68 -7.52 12.84
C TYR A 819 19.50 -8.71 13.80
N CYS A 820 20.52 -9.02 14.61
CA CYS A 820 20.43 -10.09 15.59
C CYS A 820 19.40 -9.83 16.70
N VAL A 821 19.16 -8.58 17.13
CA VAL A 821 18.10 -8.25 18.11
C VAL A 821 16.71 -8.58 17.54
N SER A 822 16.39 -8.08 16.35
CA SER A 822 15.10 -8.34 15.69
C SER A 822 14.91 -9.83 15.33
N LEU A 823 15.98 -10.52 14.92
CA LEU A 823 15.97 -11.97 14.67
C LEU A 823 15.59 -12.78 15.93
N ALA A 824 16.04 -12.35 17.12
CA ALA A 824 15.66 -12.96 18.38
C ALA A 824 14.21 -12.63 18.77
N ARG A 825 13.82 -11.35 18.68
CA ARG A 825 12.45 -10.89 18.98
C ARG A 825 11.38 -11.55 18.11
N THR A 826 11.68 -11.80 16.84
CA THR A 826 10.79 -12.54 15.91
C THR A 826 10.44 -13.95 16.41
N VAL A 827 11.33 -14.58 17.20
CA VAL A 827 11.11 -15.91 17.80
C VAL A 827 10.46 -15.84 19.19
N GLN A 828 10.63 -14.72 19.89
CA GLN A 828 9.93 -14.42 21.14
C GLN A 828 8.45 -14.04 20.89
N ASP A 829 8.17 -13.12 19.97
CA ASP A 829 6.82 -12.88 19.45
C ASP A 829 6.85 -12.26 18.03
N SER A 830 6.62 -13.10 17.01
CA SER A 830 6.55 -12.68 15.61
C SER A 830 5.49 -11.59 15.37
N LEU A 831 4.35 -11.65 16.06
CA LEU A 831 3.28 -10.67 15.88
C LEU A 831 3.72 -9.26 16.32
N MET A 832 4.47 -9.17 17.41
CA MET A 832 5.00 -7.89 17.92
C MET A 832 6.04 -7.30 16.96
N GLU A 833 7.05 -8.08 16.60
CA GLU A 833 8.19 -7.58 15.81
C GLU A 833 7.77 -7.15 14.38
N TYR A 834 6.77 -7.84 13.79
CA TYR A 834 6.14 -7.39 12.54
C TYR A 834 5.20 -6.19 12.74
N ALA A 835 4.40 -6.13 13.82
CA ALA A 835 3.51 -4.98 14.08
C ALA A 835 4.29 -3.68 14.35
N ALA A 836 5.49 -3.78 14.91
CA ALA A 836 6.41 -2.66 15.10
C ALA A 836 7.01 -2.09 13.79
N LEU A 837 6.72 -2.69 12.62
CA LEU A 837 6.98 -2.11 11.29
C LEU A 837 5.83 -1.21 10.81
N CYS A 838 4.68 -1.21 11.49
CA CYS A 838 3.51 -0.40 11.15
C CYS A 838 3.52 0.94 11.89
N ASN A 839 4.63 1.65 11.76
CA ASN A 839 4.92 2.95 12.37
C ASN A 839 4.43 4.13 11.49
N THR A 840 4.94 5.33 11.75
CA THR A 840 4.74 6.53 10.91
C THR A 840 5.37 6.38 9.53
N GLU A 841 6.62 5.92 9.47
CA GLU A 841 7.39 5.67 8.23
C GLU A 841 6.81 4.54 7.33
N ASN A 842 5.74 3.86 7.77
CA ASN A 842 5.09 2.73 7.09
C ASN A 842 6.08 1.63 6.64
N GLU A 843 7.06 1.29 7.48
CA GLU A 843 8.15 0.35 7.13
C GLU A 843 7.68 -1.04 6.68
N ILE A 844 6.46 -1.46 7.08
CA ILE A 844 5.79 -2.68 6.60
C ILE A 844 5.69 -2.76 5.07
N SER A 845 5.60 -1.60 4.39
CA SER A 845 5.59 -1.48 2.92
C SER A 845 6.91 -1.93 2.26
N LEU A 846 8.01 -2.01 3.03
CA LEU A 846 9.32 -2.46 2.57
C LEU A 846 9.46 -3.99 2.51
N LEU A 847 8.54 -4.74 3.15
CA LEU A 847 8.46 -6.19 2.98
C LEU A 847 8.28 -6.56 1.50
N ARG A 848 8.91 -7.65 1.07
CA ARG A 848 8.83 -8.16 -0.31
C ARG A 848 8.31 -9.59 -0.30
N LEU A 849 7.00 -9.72 -0.09
CA LEU A 849 6.30 -11.00 0.00
C LEU A 849 5.99 -11.58 -1.40
N ASP A 850 5.90 -10.74 -2.43
CA ASP A 850 5.60 -11.19 -3.80
C ASP A 850 6.32 -10.37 -4.90
N PRO A 851 6.85 -11.00 -5.97
CA PRO A 851 7.47 -10.28 -7.10
C PRO A 851 6.57 -9.29 -7.86
N LEU A 852 5.25 -9.37 -7.67
CA LEU A 852 4.25 -8.46 -8.23
C LEU A 852 3.70 -7.44 -7.22
N GLN A 853 4.12 -7.48 -5.95
CA GLN A 853 3.64 -6.57 -4.91
C GLN A 853 3.79 -5.08 -5.31
N THR A 854 4.84 -4.73 -6.05
CA THR A 854 5.10 -3.35 -6.56
C THR A 854 4.18 -2.91 -7.70
N MET A 855 3.26 -3.76 -8.17
CA MET A 855 2.24 -3.42 -9.16
C MET A 855 0.88 -3.13 -8.51
N VAL A 856 0.71 -3.47 -7.23
CA VAL A 856 -0.53 -3.28 -6.47
C VAL A 856 -0.57 -1.86 -5.88
N PRO A 857 -1.72 -1.16 -5.87
CA PRO A 857 -1.86 0.12 -5.17
C PRO A 857 -1.53 0.00 -3.67
N GLU A 858 -0.78 0.95 -3.13
CA GLU A 858 -0.30 0.88 -1.74
C GLU A 858 -1.46 0.89 -0.73
N SER A 859 -2.53 1.66 -0.99
CA SER A 859 -3.75 1.68 -0.15
C SER A 859 -4.38 0.29 0.01
N LEU A 860 -4.46 -0.47 -1.09
CA LEU A 860 -4.98 -1.85 -1.07
C LEU A 860 -4.02 -2.80 -0.32
N MET A 861 -2.71 -2.64 -0.51
CA MET A 861 -1.71 -3.44 0.21
C MET A 861 -1.73 -3.16 1.72
N ASN A 862 -1.77 -1.89 2.13
CA ASN A 862 -1.84 -1.46 3.52
C ASN A 862 -3.14 -1.95 4.17
N GLN A 863 -4.30 -1.84 3.51
CA GLN A 863 -5.57 -2.38 4.00
C GLN A 863 -5.50 -3.91 4.20
N ARG A 864 -4.84 -4.64 3.31
CA ARG A 864 -4.66 -6.10 3.40
C ARG A 864 -3.66 -6.50 4.49
N PHE A 865 -2.59 -5.75 4.69
CA PHE A 865 -1.69 -5.95 5.84
C PHE A 865 -2.41 -5.66 7.17
N GLU A 866 -3.16 -4.56 7.28
CA GLU A 866 -3.96 -4.22 8.46
C GLU A 866 -4.90 -5.37 8.85
N ARG A 867 -5.65 -5.94 7.89
CA ARG A 867 -6.53 -7.10 8.13
C ARG A 867 -5.81 -8.31 8.69
N SER A 868 -4.58 -8.60 8.24
CA SER A 868 -3.81 -9.74 8.80
C SER A 868 -3.46 -9.52 10.28
N PHE A 869 -3.09 -8.29 10.66
CA PHE A 869 -2.83 -7.95 12.06
C PHE A 869 -4.10 -7.96 12.91
N ILE A 870 -5.23 -7.43 12.44
CA ILE A 870 -6.48 -7.46 13.23
C ILE A 870 -6.96 -8.92 13.40
N ASN A 871 -6.87 -9.77 12.38
CA ASN A 871 -7.18 -11.20 12.48
C ASN A 871 -6.31 -11.90 13.54
N ALA A 872 -4.99 -11.63 13.53
CA ALA A 872 -4.07 -12.21 14.49
C ALA A 872 -4.34 -11.72 15.92
N ILE A 873 -4.60 -10.42 16.12
CA ILE A 873 -4.88 -9.83 17.44
C ILE A 873 -6.25 -10.23 17.97
N ALA A 874 -7.26 -10.47 17.12
CA ALA A 874 -8.53 -11.08 17.52
C ALA A 874 -8.33 -12.45 18.20
N HIS A 875 -7.25 -13.16 17.88
CA HIS A 875 -6.88 -14.42 18.52
C HIS A 875 -5.87 -14.25 19.68
N VAL A 876 -4.90 -13.33 19.59
CA VAL A 876 -3.78 -13.21 20.54
C VAL A 876 -4.02 -12.21 21.68
N GLY A 877 -4.85 -11.18 21.44
CA GLY A 877 -5.08 -10.08 22.36
C GLY A 877 -3.87 -9.16 22.56
N VAL A 878 -4.08 -8.07 23.30
CA VAL A 878 -3.04 -7.11 23.68
C VAL A 878 -3.08 -6.88 25.20
N ASP A 879 -1.97 -7.15 25.88
CA ASP A 879 -1.78 -6.73 27.28
C ASP A 879 -1.63 -5.20 27.34
N ILE A 880 -2.66 -4.50 27.83
CA ILE A 880 -2.72 -3.04 27.71
C ILE A 880 -1.75 -2.33 28.65
N ASN A 881 -1.49 -2.89 29.84
CA ASN A 881 -0.47 -2.38 30.76
C ASN A 881 0.93 -2.58 30.18
N ARG A 882 1.18 -3.68 29.46
CA ARG A 882 2.41 -3.84 28.68
C ARG A 882 2.51 -2.82 27.54
N ALA A 883 1.42 -2.55 26.83
CA ALA A 883 1.40 -1.61 25.71
C ALA A 883 1.68 -0.16 26.13
N VAL A 884 1.35 0.21 27.38
CA VAL A 884 1.74 1.51 27.97
C VAL A 884 3.22 1.54 28.39
N GLN A 885 3.81 0.40 28.75
CA GLN A 885 5.20 0.30 29.22
C GLN A 885 6.26 0.09 28.13
N TYR A 886 5.88 -0.43 26.95
CA TYR A 886 6.79 -0.87 25.89
C TYR A 886 6.34 -0.32 24.53
N PRO A 887 6.94 0.77 24.01
CA PRO A 887 6.54 1.43 22.76
C PRO A 887 6.54 0.50 21.54
N GLU A 888 7.44 -0.47 21.49
CA GLU A 888 7.48 -1.48 20.44
C GLU A 888 6.23 -2.38 20.44
N TYR A 889 5.76 -2.77 21.64
CA TYR A 889 4.52 -3.53 21.82
C TYR A 889 3.27 -2.65 21.66
N ALA A 890 3.36 -1.34 21.94
CA ALA A 890 2.27 -0.37 21.79
C ALA A 890 1.70 -0.34 20.36
N ASN A 891 2.54 -0.55 19.34
CA ASN A 891 2.13 -0.64 17.94
C ASN A 891 1.07 -1.73 17.65
N THR A 892 0.88 -2.69 18.55
CA THR A 892 -0.18 -3.71 18.42
C THR A 892 -1.59 -3.15 18.70
N LEU A 893 -1.72 -2.09 19.50
CA LEU A 893 -3.04 -1.51 19.85
C LEU A 893 -3.81 -0.97 18.64
N GLN A 894 -3.14 -0.49 17.59
CA GLN A 894 -3.81 0.10 16.41
C GLN A 894 -4.69 -0.92 15.64
N PHE A 895 -4.42 -2.22 15.80
CA PHE A 895 -5.17 -3.30 15.15
C PHE A 895 -6.19 -3.99 16.08
N VAL A 896 -6.39 -3.47 17.29
CA VAL A 896 -7.49 -3.92 18.15
C VAL A 896 -8.81 -3.39 17.56
N SER A 897 -9.82 -4.25 17.55
CA SER A 897 -11.20 -3.91 17.19
C SER A 897 -11.69 -2.67 17.95
N GLY A 898 -12.25 -1.68 17.25
CA GLY A 898 -12.62 -0.37 17.82
C GLY A 898 -11.52 0.70 17.70
N LEU A 899 -10.25 0.29 17.64
CA LEU A 899 -9.09 1.19 17.66
C LEU A 899 -8.46 1.33 16.28
N GLY A 900 -7.77 2.46 16.05
CA GLY A 900 -6.84 2.68 14.95
C GLY A 900 -5.62 3.44 15.44
N LYS A 901 -4.81 4.01 14.54
CA LYS A 901 -3.57 4.73 14.89
C LYS A 901 -3.83 5.86 15.89
N ARG A 902 -4.87 6.68 15.68
CA ARG A 902 -5.17 7.84 16.53
C ARG A 902 -5.74 7.44 17.88
N LYS A 903 -6.70 6.51 17.90
CA LYS A 903 -7.34 6.06 19.14
C LYS A 903 -6.38 5.27 20.03
N ALA A 904 -5.48 4.47 19.46
CA ALA A 904 -4.45 3.76 20.21
C ALA A 904 -3.50 4.73 20.95
N ALA A 905 -2.99 5.75 20.26
CA ALA A 905 -2.14 6.78 20.87
C ALA A 905 -2.86 7.55 22.00
N ASN A 906 -4.13 7.92 21.79
CA ASN A 906 -4.94 8.60 22.80
C ASN A 906 -5.13 7.74 24.07
N ILE A 907 -5.40 6.44 23.92
CA ILE A 907 -5.57 5.51 25.04
C ILE A 907 -4.27 5.37 25.87
N ILE A 908 -3.11 5.27 25.21
CA ILE A 908 -1.81 5.21 25.89
C ILE A 908 -1.59 6.49 26.72
N SER A 909 -1.84 7.66 26.12
CA SER A 909 -1.76 8.95 26.81
C SER A 909 -2.71 9.03 28.02
N LYS A 910 -3.99 8.69 27.84
CA LYS A 910 -5.00 8.74 28.92
C LYS A 910 -4.71 7.74 30.05
N ILE A 911 -4.20 6.54 29.77
CA ILE A 911 -3.78 5.58 30.82
C ILE A 911 -2.51 6.07 31.54
N SER A 912 -1.53 6.62 30.83
CA SER A 912 -0.32 7.18 31.42
C SER A 912 -0.65 8.31 32.40
N ARG A 913 -1.51 9.25 31.99
CA ARG A 913 -2.06 10.32 32.86
C ARG A 913 -2.86 9.77 34.04
N SER A 914 -3.55 8.63 33.87
CA SER A 914 -4.37 7.97 34.90
C SER A 914 -3.57 7.10 35.88
N GLY A 915 -2.24 7.28 35.96
CA GLY A 915 -1.35 6.54 36.87
C GLY A 915 -0.62 5.35 36.24
N GLY A 916 -0.64 5.21 34.92
CA GLY A 916 0.20 4.27 34.17
C GLY A 916 -0.17 2.78 34.25
N VAL A 917 -1.16 2.41 35.08
CA VAL A 917 -1.65 1.02 35.23
C VAL A 917 -3.18 1.01 35.28
N LEU A 918 -3.78 0.22 34.39
CA LEU A 918 -5.19 -0.12 34.37
C LEU A 918 -5.43 -1.34 35.28
N LEU A 919 -6.48 -1.33 36.11
CA LEU A 919 -6.75 -2.42 37.07
C LEU A 919 -7.86 -3.36 36.60
N SER A 920 -8.95 -2.83 36.03
CA SER A 920 -9.99 -3.65 35.39
C SER A 920 -10.36 -3.09 34.03
N ARG A 921 -10.89 -3.93 33.12
CA ARG A 921 -11.47 -3.46 31.84
C ARG A 921 -12.49 -2.35 32.07
N SER A 922 -13.27 -2.44 33.15
CA SER A 922 -14.27 -1.44 33.54
C SER A 922 -13.70 -0.03 33.76
N ASP A 923 -12.41 0.10 34.12
CA ASP A 923 -11.72 1.39 34.23
C ASP A 923 -11.76 2.19 32.92
N LEU A 924 -11.79 1.51 31.76
CA LEU A 924 -11.78 2.16 30.44
C LEU A 924 -12.99 3.08 30.24
N ILE A 925 -14.16 2.68 30.79
CA ILE A 925 -15.36 3.53 30.85
C ILE A 925 -15.32 4.40 32.11
N HIS A 926 -15.08 3.83 33.30
CA HIS A 926 -15.20 4.58 34.56
C HIS A 926 -14.20 5.75 34.71
N LYS A 927 -13.09 5.74 33.97
CA LYS A 927 -12.10 6.82 33.92
C LYS A 927 -12.21 7.67 32.63
N ASN A 928 -13.29 7.53 31.85
CA ASN A 928 -13.53 8.22 30.57
C ASN A 928 -12.38 8.10 29.57
N ILE A 929 -11.73 6.93 29.49
CA ILE A 929 -10.59 6.68 28.59
C ILE A 929 -11.10 6.44 27.16
N ILE A 930 -12.22 5.73 27.01
CA ILE A 930 -12.92 5.48 25.74
C ILE A 930 -14.44 5.59 25.89
N GLY A 931 -15.14 5.80 24.76
CA GLY A 931 -16.59 5.71 24.70
C GLY A 931 -17.12 4.28 24.79
N ALA A 932 -18.43 4.14 24.97
CA ALA A 932 -19.09 2.87 25.24
C ALA A 932 -19.10 1.93 24.02
N ASN A 933 -19.28 2.46 22.80
CA ASN A 933 -19.25 1.68 21.57
C ASN A 933 -17.83 1.19 21.25
N ILE A 934 -16.82 2.04 21.45
CA ILE A 934 -15.40 1.63 21.35
C ILE A 934 -15.08 0.58 22.41
N PHE A 935 -15.58 0.71 23.65
CA PHE A 935 -15.42 -0.31 24.69
C PHE A 935 -16.00 -1.67 24.28
N MET A 936 -17.26 -1.71 23.81
CA MET A 936 -17.87 -2.96 23.29
C MET A 936 -17.00 -3.59 22.20
N ASN A 937 -16.49 -2.78 21.27
CA ASN A 937 -15.63 -3.28 20.20
C ASN A 937 -14.27 -3.83 20.69
N CYS A 938 -13.66 -3.25 21.73
CA CYS A 938 -12.27 -3.56 22.11
C CYS A 938 -12.09 -4.47 23.33
N ALA A 939 -13.01 -4.44 24.32
CA ALA A 939 -12.71 -4.85 25.69
C ALA A 939 -12.19 -6.30 25.81
N SER A 940 -12.84 -7.26 25.14
CA SER A 940 -12.42 -8.68 25.15
C SER A 940 -11.03 -8.98 24.60
N PHE A 941 -10.48 -8.08 23.78
CA PHE A 941 -9.15 -8.23 23.16
C PHE A 941 -8.06 -7.58 23.99
N LEU A 942 -8.42 -6.70 24.93
CA LEU A 942 -7.51 -6.07 25.88
C LEU A 942 -7.38 -6.94 27.13
N ARG A 943 -6.16 -7.30 27.49
CA ARG A 943 -5.85 -8.18 28.63
C ARG A 943 -5.29 -7.38 29.80
N ILE A 944 -5.73 -7.71 31.00
CA ILE A 944 -5.12 -7.25 32.26
C ILE A 944 -4.76 -8.49 33.07
N ARG A 945 -3.49 -8.66 33.42
CA ARG A 945 -2.99 -9.87 34.08
C ARG A 945 -2.71 -9.66 35.56
N GLU A 946 -2.86 -10.73 36.34
CA GLU A 946 -2.56 -10.80 37.78
C GLU A 946 -1.19 -10.17 38.14
N LYS A 947 -0.16 -10.33 37.30
CA LYS A 947 1.20 -9.82 37.56
C LYS A 947 1.31 -8.30 37.81
N TYR A 948 0.29 -7.51 37.45
CA TYR A 948 0.25 -6.07 37.76
C TYR A 948 -0.31 -5.76 39.16
N PHE A 949 -0.96 -6.74 39.81
CA PHE A 949 -1.51 -6.63 41.16
C PHE A 949 -0.44 -6.97 42.20
N ASN A 950 0.02 -5.94 42.92
CA ASN A 950 0.94 -6.14 44.04
C ASN A 950 0.19 -6.70 45.25
N GLN A 951 0.58 -7.90 45.73
CA GLN A 951 0.12 -8.57 46.96
C GLN A 951 0.27 -7.76 48.28
N ARG A 952 0.64 -6.47 48.20
CA ARG A 952 0.82 -5.54 49.31
C ARG A 952 -0.34 -4.55 49.48
N ARG A 953 -1.30 -4.53 48.55
CA ARG A 953 -2.56 -3.77 48.64
C ARG A 953 -3.72 -4.76 48.74
N SER A 954 -4.34 -4.84 49.92
CA SER A 954 -5.43 -5.79 50.22
C SER A 954 -6.82 -5.22 49.92
N ASP A 955 -6.87 -4.12 49.17
CA ASP A 955 -8.01 -3.28 48.84
C ASP A 955 -8.30 -3.23 47.33
N MET A 956 -7.53 -3.98 46.52
CA MET A 956 -7.64 -4.04 45.06
C MET A 956 -7.93 -5.47 44.62
N PHE A 957 -9.17 -5.73 44.16
CA PHE A 957 -9.57 -7.03 43.62
C PHE A 957 -9.16 -7.17 42.15
N TYR A 958 -8.71 -8.37 41.79
CA TYR A 958 -8.46 -8.80 40.42
C TYR A 958 -9.66 -9.64 39.95
N ASP A 959 -10.31 -9.26 38.85
CA ASP A 959 -11.30 -10.13 38.20
C ASP A 959 -10.58 -11.06 37.23
N VAL A 960 -10.59 -12.37 37.53
CA VAL A 960 -9.98 -13.41 36.70
C VAL A 960 -10.53 -13.44 35.26
N LEU A 961 -11.70 -12.84 35.01
CA LEU A 961 -12.28 -12.71 33.68
C LEU A 961 -11.57 -11.67 32.80
N ASP A 962 -10.82 -10.71 33.36
CA ASP A 962 -10.10 -9.67 32.60
C ASP A 962 -8.82 -10.19 31.89
N ASP A 963 -8.38 -11.42 32.21
CA ASP A 963 -7.37 -12.17 31.42
C ASP A 963 -7.98 -13.34 30.60
N THR A 964 -9.25 -13.24 30.22
CA THR A 964 -9.91 -14.19 29.30
C THR A 964 -10.38 -13.49 28.01
N ARG A 965 -10.70 -14.26 26.96
CA ARG A 965 -11.41 -13.72 25.78
C ARG A 965 -12.92 -13.52 25.98
N ILE A 966 -13.45 -13.77 27.19
CA ILE A 966 -14.87 -13.51 27.49
C ILE A 966 -15.07 -11.99 27.43
N HIS A 967 -16.15 -11.54 26.77
CA HIS A 967 -16.50 -10.13 26.71
C HIS A 967 -17.23 -9.71 28.01
N PRO A 968 -17.02 -8.50 28.55
CA PRO A 968 -17.71 -8.02 29.76
C PRO A 968 -19.25 -8.13 29.75
N GLU A 969 -19.89 -8.12 28.57
CA GLU A 969 -21.35 -8.35 28.44
C GLU A 969 -21.80 -9.75 28.88
N ASP A 970 -20.89 -10.74 28.84
CA ASP A 970 -21.14 -12.15 29.17
C ASP A 970 -20.49 -12.56 30.51
N TYR A 971 -20.00 -11.61 31.31
CA TYR A 971 -19.38 -11.90 32.62
C TYR A 971 -20.36 -12.53 33.60
N ASP A 972 -21.59 -12.04 33.70
CA ASP A 972 -22.60 -12.61 34.59
C ASP A 972 -23.06 -13.99 34.11
N LEU A 973 -23.00 -14.25 32.80
CA LEU A 973 -23.23 -15.58 32.22
C LEU A 973 -22.08 -16.55 32.59
N ALA A 974 -20.83 -16.09 32.57
CA ALA A 974 -19.68 -16.86 33.00
C ALA A 974 -19.69 -17.16 34.51
N ARG A 975 -20.00 -16.16 35.34
CA ARG A 975 -20.16 -16.30 36.81
C ARG A 975 -21.27 -17.27 37.16
N LYS A 976 -22.44 -17.15 36.52
CA LYS A 976 -23.56 -18.09 36.72
C LYS A 976 -23.18 -19.51 36.27
N MET A 977 -22.58 -19.67 35.08
CA MET A 977 -22.16 -20.99 34.60
C MET A 977 -21.10 -21.64 35.52
N ALA A 978 -20.28 -20.84 36.22
CA ALA A 978 -19.37 -21.35 37.24
C ALA A 978 -20.09 -21.84 38.51
N ALA A 979 -21.04 -21.06 39.05
CA ALA A 979 -21.86 -21.48 40.18
C ALA A 979 -22.70 -22.73 39.87
N ASP A 980 -23.35 -22.76 38.70
CA ASP A 980 -24.09 -23.91 38.16
C ASP A 980 -23.20 -25.18 38.01
N ALA A 981 -21.88 -25.01 37.79
CA ALA A 981 -20.92 -26.13 37.68
C ALA A 981 -20.33 -26.57 39.02
N LEU A 982 -20.41 -25.75 40.07
CA LEU A 982 -19.94 -26.06 41.42
C LEU A 982 -21.04 -26.63 42.33
N ASP A 983 -22.30 -26.64 41.87
CA ASP A 983 -23.52 -26.94 42.64
C ASP A 983 -23.77 -25.91 43.78
N ILE A 984 -23.56 -24.61 43.52
CA ILE A 984 -23.71 -23.52 44.50
C ILE A 984 -25.05 -22.79 44.31
N ASP A 985 -25.98 -23.00 45.26
CA ASP A 985 -27.31 -22.37 45.31
C ASP A 985 -27.34 -21.00 46.03
N GLU A 986 -26.31 -20.63 46.79
CA GLU A 986 -26.28 -19.42 47.63
C GLU A 986 -25.54 -18.26 46.91
N PRO A 987 -26.09 -17.02 46.90
CA PRO A 987 -25.39 -15.87 46.35
C PRO A 987 -24.30 -15.36 47.30
N LEU A 988 -23.22 -14.82 46.71
CA LEU A 988 -22.13 -14.12 47.41
C LEU A 988 -22.65 -12.94 48.25
N GLU A 989 -21.93 -12.58 49.31
CA GLU A 989 -22.21 -11.34 50.07
C GLU A 989 -21.75 -10.09 49.28
N ASP A 990 -22.40 -8.94 49.47
CA ASP A 990 -22.13 -7.69 48.72
C ASP A 990 -20.67 -7.17 48.87
N ASP A 991 -19.91 -7.67 49.85
CA ASP A 991 -18.51 -7.33 50.13
C ASP A 991 -17.49 -8.33 49.50
N GLU A 992 -17.94 -9.38 48.79
CA GLU A 992 -17.08 -10.43 48.20
C GLU A 992 -16.73 -10.18 46.71
N ASN A 993 -15.72 -10.89 46.18
CA ASN A 993 -15.31 -10.76 44.77
C ASN A 993 -16.40 -11.37 43.85
N PRO A 994 -17.04 -10.61 42.93
CA PRO A 994 -18.12 -11.14 42.08
C PRO A 994 -17.71 -12.29 41.17
N SER A 995 -16.41 -12.50 40.94
CA SER A 995 -15.86 -13.63 40.18
C SER A 995 -15.22 -14.72 41.07
N GLN A 996 -15.45 -14.73 42.39
CA GLN A 996 -14.87 -15.72 43.31
C GLN A 996 -15.14 -17.17 42.89
N HIS A 997 -16.39 -17.53 42.56
CA HIS A 997 -16.72 -18.88 42.10
C HIS A 997 -16.07 -19.24 40.76
N VAL A 998 -15.72 -18.25 39.94
CA VAL A 998 -14.95 -18.45 38.70
C VAL A 998 -13.50 -18.77 39.05
N GLU A 999 -12.91 -18.04 39.99
CA GLU A 999 -11.55 -18.28 40.51
C GLU A 999 -11.44 -19.65 41.20
N GLU A 1000 -12.42 -20.02 42.04
CA GLU A 1000 -12.52 -21.34 42.69
C GLU A 1000 -12.60 -22.47 41.66
N LEU A 1001 -13.38 -22.31 40.59
CA LEU A 1001 -13.50 -23.26 39.49
C LEU A 1001 -12.20 -23.37 38.67
N MET A 1002 -11.61 -22.24 38.28
CA MET A 1002 -10.35 -22.19 37.51
C MET A 1002 -9.20 -22.87 38.26
N ASN A 1003 -9.12 -22.72 39.59
CA ASN A 1003 -8.03 -23.21 40.42
C ASN A 1003 -7.98 -24.75 40.62
N GLY A 1004 -8.88 -25.51 40.00
CA GLY A 1004 -8.74 -26.98 39.93
C GLY A 1004 -9.95 -27.79 39.51
N GLU A 1005 -11.12 -27.18 39.32
CA GLU A 1005 -12.38 -27.90 39.09
C GLU A 1005 -13.04 -27.62 37.72
N ALA A 1006 -12.40 -26.85 36.83
CA ALA A 1006 -12.94 -26.47 35.51
C ALA A 1006 -13.32 -27.67 34.59
N ASP A 1007 -12.86 -28.89 34.88
CA ASP A 1007 -13.36 -30.11 34.26
C ASP A 1007 -14.86 -30.38 34.54
N ARG A 1008 -15.44 -29.82 35.62
CA ARG A 1008 -16.88 -29.87 35.92
C ARG A 1008 -17.74 -29.23 34.82
N LEU A 1009 -17.22 -28.24 34.09
CA LEU A 1009 -17.87 -27.66 32.90
C LEU A 1009 -18.10 -28.68 31.76
N ASN A 1010 -17.51 -29.87 31.83
CA ASN A 1010 -17.81 -30.99 30.92
C ASN A 1010 -19.10 -31.75 31.27
N GLN A 1011 -19.71 -31.46 32.42
CA GLN A 1011 -20.94 -32.10 32.89
C GLN A 1011 -22.20 -31.28 32.52
N LEU A 1012 -22.05 -29.98 32.25
CA LEU A 1012 -23.14 -29.09 31.85
C LEU A 1012 -23.66 -29.41 30.43
N LEU A 1013 -24.97 -29.52 30.28
CA LEU A 1013 -25.65 -29.70 29.00
C LEU A 1013 -25.89 -28.34 28.32
N LEU A 1014 -24.82 -27.73 27.81
CA LEU A 1014 -24.84 -26.38 27.23
C LEU A 1014 -25.89 -26.18 26.14
N ASP A 1015 -26.28 -27.22 25.40
CA ASP A 1015 -27.36 -27.17 24.41
C ASP A 1015 -28.72 -26.84 25.05
N ALA A 1016 -29.07 -27.52 26.14
CA ALA A 1016 -30.31 -27.26 26.86
C ALA A 1016 -30.26 -25.94 27.63
N TYR A 1017 -29.08 -25.56 28.13
CA TYR A 1017 -28.84 -24.27 28.79
C TYR A 1017 -29.02 -23.09 27.82
N ALA A 1018 -28.51 -23.21 26.59
CA ALA A 1018 -28.71 -22.23 25.53
C ALA A 1018 -30.20 -22.13 25.14
N GLU A 1019 -30.88 -23.26 24.94
CA GLU A 1019 -32.33 -23.28 24.67
C GLU A 1019 -33.13 -22.61 25.81
N GLU A 1020 -32.77 -22.81 27.08
CA GLU A 1020 -33.44 -22.17 28.20
C GLU A 1020 -33.20 -20.65 28.25
N LEU A 1021 -31.97 -20.19 28.00
CA LEU A 1021 -31.65 -18.76 27.95
C LEU A 1021 -32.35 -18.04 26.78
N GLU A 1022 -32.35 -18.65 25.59
CA GLU A 1022 -33.02 -18.10 24.40
C GLU A 1022 -34.55 -18.04 24.61
N ASN A 1023 -35.17 -19.09 25.18
CA ASN A 1023 -36.62 -19.11 25.35
C ASN A 1023 -37.13 -18.29 26.55
N ASN A 1024 -36.35 -18.14 27.64
CA ASN A 1024 -36.88 -17.64 28.92
C ASN A 1024 -36.14 -16.45 29.55
N VAL A 1025 -34.93 -16.08 29.11
CA VAL A 1025 -34.08 -15.12 29.85
C VAL A 1025 -33.51 -13.99 28.98
N ILE A 1026 -32.72 -14.32 27.96
CA ILE A 1026 -31.95 -13.35 27.16
C ILE A 1026 -32.63 -13.07 25.82
N HIS A 1027 -33.36 -14.05 25.26
CA HIS A 1027 -33.98 -13.98 23.93
C HIS A 1027 -33.00 -13.79 22.76
N GLU A 1028 -31.74 -14.17 22.97
CA GLU A 1028 -30.69 -14.27 21.94
C GLU A 1028 -30.05 -15.67 21.93
N PRO A 1029 -29.58 -16.17 20.76
CA PRO A 1029 -28.82 -17.40 20.69
C PRO A 1029 -27.39 -17.17 21.21
N LYS A 1030 -27.00 -17.93 22.24
CA LYS A 1030 -25.69 -17.86 22.91
C LYS A 1030 -24.97 -19.22 23.00
N LYS A 1031 -25.32 -20.18 22.13
CA LYS A 1031 -24.81 -21.57 22.18
C LYS A 1031 -23.32 -21.67 21.87
N ILE A 1032 -22.84 -21.01 20.82
CA ILE A 1032 -21.41 -20.98 20.48
C ILE A 1032 -20.67 -20.14 21.53
N THR A 1033 -21.26 -19.02 21.94
CA THR A 1033 -20.75 -18.15 23.02
C THR A 1033 -20.51 -18.93 24.32
N LEU A 1034 -21.46 -19.74 24.80
CA LEU A 1034 -21.31 -20.60 25.98
C LEU A 1034 -20.16 -21.61 25.87
N ASN A 1035 -19.94 -22.18 24.67
CA ASN A 1035 -18.80 -23.08 24.44
C ASN A 1035 -17.47 -22.31 24.47
N GLN A 1036 -17.43 -21.07 23.95
CA GLN A 1036 -16.25 -20.20 24.04
C GLN A 1036 -15.94 -19.79 25.49
N ILE A 1037 -16.96 -19.41 26.27
CA ILE A 1037 -16.80 -19.13 27.71
C ILE A 1037 -16.22 -20.35 28.41
N LYS A 1038 -16.77 -21.54 28.16
CA LYS A 1038 -16.26 -22.80 28.73
C LYS A 1038 -14.80 -23.08 28.36
N GLU A 1039 -14.41 -22.90 27.10
CA GLU A 1039 -13.02 -23.11 26.67
C GLU A 1039 -12.04 -22.16 27.38
N GLU A 1040 -12.40 -20.88 27.53
CA GLU A 1040 -11.59 -19.88 28.23
C GLU A 1040 -11.58 -20.11 29.75
N LEU A 1041 -12.69 -20.54 30.39
CA LEU A 1041 -12.70 -20.92 31.81
C LEU A 1041 -11.87 -22.18 32.10
N GLN A 1042 -11.74 -23.10 31.13
CA GLN A 1042 -10.88 -24.28 31.25
C GLN A 1042 -9.41 -23.99 30.95
N ASN A 1043 -9.11 -23.00 30.10
CA ASN A 1043 -7.75 -22.62 29.71
C ASN A 1043 -7.69 -21.10 29.42
N PRO A 1044 -7.56 -20.24 30.46
CA PRO A 1044 -7.55 -18.78 30.28
C PRO A 1044 -6.54 -18.30 29.25
N TYR A 1045 -7.02 -17.50 28.29
CA TYR A 1045 -6.25 -16.95 27.18
C TYR A 1045 -5.35 -17.95 26.40
N LYS A 1046 -5.73 -19.23 26.34
CA LYS A 1046 -4.99 -20.30 25.64
C LYS A 1046 -4.43 -19.85 24.30
N GLU A 1047 -3.16 -20.14 24.00
CA GLU A 1047 -2.56 -19.82 22.70
C GLU A 1047 -3.29 -20.57 21.56
N LYS A 1048 -3.73 -19.82 20.56
CA LYS A 1048 -4.50 -20.29 19.38
C LYS A 1048 -3.70 -20.17 18.08
N ARG A 1049 -2.54 -19.49 18.09
CA ARG A 1049 -1.56 -19.48 17.00
C ARG A 1049 -0.98 -20.87 16.73
N ARG A 1050 -0.41 -21.05 15.55
CA ARG A 1050 0.30 -22.30 15.19
C ARG A 1050 1.56 -22.40 16.03
N LYS A 1051 1.84 -23.58 16.59
CA LYS A 1051 3.10 -23.82 17.32
C LYS A 1051 4.30 -23.42 16.46
N TRP A 1052 5.29 -22.80 17.09
CA TRP A 1052 6.56 -22.48 16.45
C TRP A 1052 7.16 -23.73 15.79
N HIS A 1053 7.66 -23.57 14.57
CA HIS A 1053 8.38 -24.60 13.82
C HIS A 1053 9.57 -23.96 13.09
N PRO A 1054 10.66 -24.71 12.84
CA PRO A 1054 11.73 -24.23 11.98
C PRO A 1054 11.22 -23.98 10.55
N LEU A 1055 11.95 -23.15 9.82
CA LEU A 1055 11.69 -22.90 8.40
C LEU A 1055 11.89 -24.17 7.56
N ASN A 1056 11.10 -24.33 6.51
CA ASN A 1056 11.22 -25.42 5.55
C ASN A 1056 12.46 -25.24 4.64
N GLU A 1057 12.98 -26.34 4.06
CA GLU A 1057 14.13 -26.29 3.13
C GLU A 1057 13.89 -25.31 1.95
N ASP A 1058 12.66 -25.30 1.41
CA ASP A 1058 12.24 -24.36 0.36
C ASP A 1058 12.27 -22.90 0.82
N GLU A 1059 11.86 -22.62 2.06
CA GLU A 1059 11.83 -21.26 2.64
C GLU A 1059 13.24 -20.75 2.90
N ILE A 1060 14.11 -21.58 3.49
CA ILE A 1060 15.52 -21.27 3.72
C ILE A 1060 16.25 -21.06 2.38
N PHE A 1061 15.93 -21.86 1.36
CA PHE A 1061 16.48 -21.70 0.02
C PHE A 1061 16.13 -20.34 -0.59
N VAL A 1062 14.84 -19.98 -0.61
CA VAL A 1062 14.37 -18.67 -1.10
C VAL A 1062 14.98 -17.52 -0.28
N MET A 1063 15.02 -17.63 1.06
CA MET A 1063 15.50 -16.57 1.95
C MET A 1063 17.01 -16.26 1.79
N LEU A 1064 17.82 -17.28 1.48
CA LEU A 1064 19.28 -17.17 1.34
C LEU A 1064 19.77 -16.98 -0.11
N THR A 1065 18.92 -17.18 -1.13
CA THR A 1065 19.30 -17.04 -2.56
C THR A 1065 18.51 -15.98 -3.33
N GLY A 1066 17.26 -15.72 -2.92
CA GLY A 1066 16.28 -14.99 -3.73
C GLY A 1066 15.66 -15.79 -4.88
N GLU A 1067 16.05 -17.06 -5.08
CA GLU A 1067 15.61 -17.91 -6.19
C GLU A 1067 14.35 -18.72 -5.81
N THR A 1068 13.36 -18.78 -6.71
CA THR A 1068 12.17 -19.63 -6.57
C THR A 1068 12.21 -20.80 -7.55
N ASN A 1069 11.23 -21.70 -7.47
CA ASN A 1069 11.05 -22.77 -8.48
C ASN A 1069 10.84 -22.20 -9.90
N ASP A 1070 10.37 -20.96 -10.03
CA ASP A 1070 10.09 -20.29 -11.30
C ASP A 1070 11.30 -19.56 -11.89
N THR A 1071 12.32 -19.27 -11.07
CA THR A 1071 13.60 -18.69 -11.52
C THR A 1071 14.70 -19.73 -11.65
N LEU A 1072 14.64 -20.83 -10.89
CA LEU A 1072 15.65 -21.89 -10.84
C LEU A 1072 15.03 -23.29 -10.76
N SER A 1073 14.68 -23.88 -11.91
CA SER A 1073 14.17 -25.26 -12.01
C SER A 1073 14.91 -26.13 -13.03
N GLU A 1074 14.67 -27.44 -12.95
CA GLU A 1074 15.28 -28.44 -13.83
C GLU A 1074 15.00 -28.16 -15.31
N GLY A 1075 16.04 -28.21 -16.14
CA GLY A 1075 15.96 -27.90 -17.55
C GLY A 1075 16.09 -26.41 -17.93
N MET A 1076 16.14 -25.47 -16.98
CA MET A 1076 16.49 -24.07 -17.26
C MET A 1076 17.95 -23.92 -17.71
N VAL A 1077 18.26 -22.85 -18.46
CA VAL A 1077 19.61 -22.57 -18.98
C VAL A 1077 20.18 -21.33 -18.27
N VAL A 1078 21.32 -21.52 -17.59
CA VAL A 1078 21.95 -20.54 -16.70
C VAL A 1078 23.41 -20.28 -17.09
N SER A 1079 23.94 -19.11 -16.70
CA SER A 1079 25.37 -18.81 -16.73
C SER A 1079 26.05 -19.31 -15.46
N VAL A 1080 27.12 -20.07 -15.61
CA VAL A 1080 27.95 -20.60 -14.51
C VAL A 1080 29.35 -20.02 -14.63
N GLU A 1081 29.84 -19.33 -13.61
CA GLU A 1081 31.26 -18.98 -13.50
C GLU A 1081 32.02 -20.14 -12.86
N ILE A 1082 33.07 -20.64 -13.50
CA ILE A 1082 33.86 -21.75 -12.99
C ILE A 1082 34.80 -21.25 -11.88
N THR A 1083 34.64 -21.79 -10.67
CA THR A 1083 35.43 -21.42 -9.48
C THR A 1083 36.60 -22.38 -9.26
N TYR A 1084 36.47 -23.64 -9.67
CA TYR A 1084 37.50 -24.66 -9.51
C TYR A 1084 37.39 -25.74 -10.59
N ALA A 1085 38.47 -25.97 -11.34
CA ALA A 1085 38.57 -27.07 -12.30
C ALA A 1085 39.92 -27.80 -12.08
N TYR A 1086 39.87 -29.05 -11.63
CA TYR A 1086 41.08 -29.86 -11.43
C TYR A 1086 40.78 -31.35 -11.55
N GLY A 1087 41.60 -32.09 -12.32
CA GLY A 1087 41.47 -33.53 -12.52
C GLY A 1087 40.14 -33.93 -13.17
N LYS A 1088 39.16 -34.30 -12.33
CA LYS A 1088 37.80 -34.75 -12.72
C LYS A 1088 36.64 -33.94 -12.15
N THR A 1089 36.89 -32.98 -11.26
CA THR A 1089 35.84 -32.17 -10.65
C THR A 1089 35.90 -30.76 -11.22
N VAL A 1090 34.77 -30.31 -11.78
CA VAL A 1090 34.52 -28.92 -12.13
C VAL A 1090 33.43 -28.41 -11.19
N LYS A 1091 33.74 -27.31 -10.50
CA LYS A 1091 32.81 -26.55 -9.68
C LYS A 1091 32.71 -25.13 -10.22
N GLY A 1092 31.51 -24.56 -10.11
CA GLY A 1092 31.23 -23.18 -10.44
C GLY A 1092 30.33 -22.53 -9.40
N ILE A 1093 29.84 -21.35 -9.74
CA ILE A 1093 28.87 -20.59 -8.95
C ILE A 1093 27.85 -19.94 -9.91
N LEU A 1094 26.60 -19.81 -9.46
CA LEU A 1094 25.58 -19.00 -10.13
C LEU A 1094 25.68 -17.53 -9.71
N PRO A 1095 25.11 -16.58 -10.47
CA PRO A 1095 25.00 -15.18 -10.04
C PRO A 1095 24.32 -14.98 -8.69
N SER A 1096 23.43 -15.91 -8.29
CA SER A 1096 22.76 -16.00 -6.99
C SER A 1096 23.61 -16.65 -5.87
N GLY A 1097 24.90 -16.88 -6.10
CA GLY A 1097 25.85 -17.40 -5.09
C GLY A 1097 25.78 -18.90 -4.84
N ILE A 1098 24.89 -19.64 -5.52
CA ILE A 1098 24.69 -21.08 -5.34
C ILE A 1098 25.85 -21.87 -5.97
N GLU A 1099 26.37 -22.91 -5.29
CA GLU A 1099 27.46 -23.72 -5.83
C GLU A 1099 26.98 -24.64 -6.96
N VAL A 1100 27.74 -24.69 -8.07
CA VAL A 1100 27.42 -25.53 -9.23
C VAL A 1100 28.36 -26.72 -9.31
N SER A 1101 27.79 -27.91 -9.49
CA SER A 1101 28.44 -29.18 -9.73
C SER A 1101 28.38 -29.52 -11.22
N ILE A 1102 29.54 -29.67 -11.89
CA ILE A 1102 29.62 -30.14 -13.28
C ILE A 1102 30.44 -31.43 -13.30
N ALA A 1103 29.78 -32.56 -13.56
CA ALA A 1103 30.44 -33.83 -13.80
C ALA A 1103 31.27 -33.77 -15.10
N ALA A 1104 32.47 -34.36 -15.11
CA ALA A 1104 33.38 -34.31 -16.26
C ALA A 1104 32.79 -34.87 -17.58
N GLU A 1105 31.81 -35.76 -17.50
CA GLU A 1105 31.06 -36.30 -18.64
C GLU A 1105 30.07 -35.27 -19.22
N ASN A 1106 29.43 -34.50 -18.33
CA ASN A 1106 28.47 -33.44 -18.65
C ASN A 1106 29.13 -32.13 -19.13
N LEU A 1107 30.46 -32.04 -19.10
CA LEU A 1107 31.22 -30.89 -19.56
C LEU A 1107 31.26 -30.78 -21.11
N THR A 1108 31.27 -31.92 -21.80
CA THR A 1108 31.36 -31.96 -23.28
C THR A 1108 30.45 -33.02 -23.92
N GLY A 1109 29.75 -33.83 -23.13
CA GLY A 1109 29.02 -35.02 -23.62
C GLY A 1109 29.96 -36.19 -23.98
N GLN A 1110 31.21 -36.17 -23.51
CA GLN A 1110 32.23 -37.19 -23.76
C GLN A 1110 33.09 -37.40 -22.51
N ASN A 1111 33.77 -38.56 -22.43
CA ASN A 1111 34.63 -38.89 -21.29
C ASN A 1111 35.91 -38.04 -21.28
N VAL A 1112 35.86 -36.89 -20.60
CA VAL A 1112 37.01 -36.03 -20.34
C VAL A 1112 37.93 -36.69 -19.29
N TYR A 1113 39.23 -36.77 -19.58
CA TYR A 1113 40.24 -37.34 -18.67
C TYR A 1113 40.84 -36.30 -17.71
N ASN A 1114 41.12 -35.09 -18.23
CA ASN A 1114 41.56 -33.91 -17.49
C ASN A 1114 40.63 -32.74 -17.86
N VAL A 1115 40.00 -32.11 -16.88
CA VAL A 1115 39.08 -30.97 -17.16
C VAL A 1115 39.81 -29.65 -17.44
N GLU A 1116 41.06 -29.51 -16.99
CA GLU A 1116 41.93 -28.34 -17.17
C GLU A 1116 42.31 -28.04 -18.64
N ASP A 1117 42.20 -29.04 -19.52
CA ASP A 1117 42.37 -28.89 -20.97
C ASP A 1117 41.16 -28.20 -21.65
N HIS A 1118 40.04 -28.07 -20.93
CA HIS A 1118 38.75 -27.57 -21.43
C HIS A 1118 38.23 -26.31 -20.72
N VAL A 1119 38.50 -26.16 -19.42
CA VAL A 1119 38.05 -25.02 -18.58
C VAL A 1119 39.05 -24.66 -17.49
N ARG A 1120 38.99 -23.41 -17.04
CA ARG A 1120 39.80 -22.81 -15.98
C ARG A 1120 38.91 -22.05 -15.01
N ALA A 1121 39.45 -21.76 -13.82
CA ALA A 1121 38.79 -20.84 -12.90
C ALA A 1121 38.71 -19.42 -13.52
N GLY A 1122 37.54 -18.80 -13.43
CA GLY A 1122 37.20 -17.52 -14.07
C GLY A 1122 36.61 -17.64 -15.49
N ASP A 1123 36.50 -18.85 -16.07
CA ASP A 1123 35.75 -19.04 -17.31
C ASP A 1123 34.23 -19.03 -17.02
N VAL A 1124 33.43 -18.34 -17.83
CA VAL A 1124 31.96 -18.37 -17.75
C VAL A 1124 31.40 -19.27 -18.84
N LEU A 1125 30.65 -20.31 -18.44
CA LEU A 1125 29.97 -21.24 -19.34
C LEU A 1125 28.44 -21.06 -19.29
N THR A 1126 27.77 -21.41 -20.39
CA THR A 1126 26.32 -21.59 -20.43
C THR A 1126 25.99 -23.07 -20.20
N GLY A 1127 25.15 -23.37 -19.21
CA GLY A 1127 24.77 -24.74 -18.85
C GLY A 1127 23.27 -24.90 -18.62
N LYS A 1128 22.76 -26.12 -18.80
CA LYS A 1128 21.38 -26.50 -18.51
C LYS A 1128 21.32 -27.21 -17.16
N ILE A 1129 20.41 -26.79 -16.29
CA ILE A 1129 20.18 -27.42 -14.98
C ILE A 1129 19.68 -28.85 -15.18
N LEU A 1130 20.28 -29.80 -14.45
CA LEU A 1130 19.83 -31.19 -14.39
C LEU A 1130 19.05 -31.48 -13.10
N ARG A 1131 19.48 -30.89 -11.96
CA ARG A 1131 18.91 -31.12 -10.63
C ARG A 1131 19.28 -29.96 -9.70
N VAL A 1132 18.35 -29.58 -8.81
CA VAL A 1132 18.60 -28.62 -7.72
C VAL A 1132 18.55 -29.36 -6.38
N ASP A 1133 19.62 -29.27 -5.59
CA ASP A 1133 19.78 -29.89 -4.27
C ASP A 1133 19.67 -28.80 -3.19
N LYS A 1134 18.45 -28.59 -2.68
CA LYS A 1134 18.11 -27.46 -1.79
C LYS A 1134 18.66 -27.61 -0.38
N GLU A 1135 18.69 -28.82 0.19
CA GLU A 1135 19.36 -29.14 1.47
C GLU A 1135 20.81 -28.59 1.49
N ARG A 1136 21.51 -28.65 0.34
CA ARG A 1136 22.96 -28.41 0.25
C ARG A 1136 23.34 -27.14 -0.50
N PHE A 1137 22.39 -26.48 -1.14
CA PHE A 1137 22.62 -25.33 -2.02
C PHE A 1137 23.60 -25.67 -3.16
N ILE A 1138 23.35 -26.82 -3.82
CA ILE A 1138 24.14 -27.32 -4.95
C ILE A 1138 23.24 -27.54 -6.17
N VAL A 1139 23.66 -27.07 -7.34
CA VAL A 1139 22.97 -27.33 -8.62
C VAL A 1139 23.84 -28.23 -9.51
N ASP A 1140 23.31 -29.37 -9.95
CA ASP A 1140 23.97 -30.19 -10.96
C ASP A 1140 23.65 -29.67 -12.37
N VAL A 1141 24.68 -29.40 -13.18
CA VAL A 1141 24.55 -28.73 -14.50
C VAL A 1141 25.25 -29.53 -15.61
N THR A 1142 24.65 -29.55 -16.81
CA THR A 1142 25.30 -29.98 -18.05
C THR A 1142 25.65 -28.79 -18.94
N THR A 1143 26.87 -28.76 -19.45
CA THR A 1143 27.33 -27.79 -20.47
C THR A 1143 27.54 -28.48 -21.83
N ALA A 1144 27.11 -29.74 -21.94
CA ALA A 1144 27.22 -30.53 -23.16
C ALA A 1144 26.43 -29.89 -24.32
N PRO A 1145 27.06 -29.65 -25.49
CA PRO A 1145 26.41 -28.96 -26.60
C PRO A 1145 25.16 -29.62 -27.16
N ASP A 1146 24.91 -30.91 -26.89
CA ASP A 1146 23.72 -31.62 -27.39
C ASP A 1146 22.55 -31.63 -26.40
N ASP A 1147 22.80 -31.43 -25.10
CA ASP A 1147 21.74 -31.25 -24.09
C ASP A 1147 21.23 -29.80 -24.12
N LEU A 1148 22.13 -28.83 -24.32
CA LEU A 1148 21.81 -27.41 -24.56
C LEU A 1148 20.96 -27.17 -25.83
N LYS A 1149 20.97 -28.12 -26.78
CA LYS A 1149 20.15 -28.05 -28.01
C LYS A 1149 18.77 -28.72 -27.87
N ARG A 1150 18.54 -29.52 -26.82
CA ARG A 1150 17.17 -29.96 -26.52
C ARG A 1150 16.47 -28.77 -25.88
N GLU A 1151 15.59 -28.10 -26.62
CA GLU A 1151 14.61 -27.19 -26.02
C GLU A 1151 13.92 -27.96 -24.85
N SER A 1152 13.64 -27.28 -23.74
CA SER A 1152 12.75 -27.85 -22.72
C SER A 1152 11.37 -28.05 -23.34
N ASP A 1153 10.68 -29.13 -22.97
CA ASP A 1153 9.28 -29.38 -23.34
C ASP A 1153 8.37 -28.41 -22.56
N ILE A 1154 8.50 -27.11 -22.85
CA ILE A 1154 7.53 -26.09 -22.48
C ILE A 1154 6.23 -26.47 -23.17
N LEU A 1155 5.18 -26.73 -22.39
CA LEU A 1155 3.83 -26.85 -22.89
C LEU A 1155 3.44 -25.47 -23.44
N HIS A 1156 3.47 -25.35 -24.78
CA HIS A 1156 2.93 -24.20 -25.48
C HIS A 1156 1.42 -24.40 -25.58
N ASP A 1157 0.66 -23.35 -25.29
CA ASP A 1157 -0.81 -23.35 -25.37
C ASP A 1157 -1.29 -23.50 -26.82
N ASP A 1158 -2.54 -23.94 -27.02
CA ASP A 1158 -3.13 -24.14 -28.35
C ASP A 1158 -3.22 -22.83 -29.17
N TYR A 1159 -3.17 -21.67 -28.49
CA TYR A 1159 -3.18 -20.32 -29.07
C TYR A 1159 -1.79 -19.78 -29.48
N TRP A 1160 -0.74 -20.62 -29.47
CA TRP A 1160 0.63 -20.19 -29.75
C TRP A 1160 0.94 -19.96 -31.25
N ASP A 1161 1.38 -18.75 -31.66
CA ASP A 1161 1.85 -18.51 -33.03
C ASP A 1161 3.27 -19.07 -33.29
N PHE A 1162 3.31 -20.37 -33.60
CA PHE A 1162 4.49 -21.07 -34.08
C PHE A 1162 5.04 -20.51 -35.41
N ASP A 1163 4.21 -19.88 -36.24
CA ASP A 1163 4.58 -19.32 -37.54
C ASP A 1163 5.38 -18.02 -37.37
N GLU A 1164 4.97 -17.10 -36.47
CA GLU A 1164 5.73 -15.90 -36.15
C GLU A 1164 6.97 -16.17 -35.27
N GLU A 1165 6.93 -17.09 -34.30
CA GLU A 1165 8.14 -17.51 -33.60
C GLU A 1165 9.22 -18.02 -34.60
N ARG A 1166 8.78 -18.74 -35.65
CA ARG A 1166 9.67 -19.18 -36.76
C ARG A 1166 10.14 -18.04 -37.66
N LYS A 1167 9.41 -16.93 -37.80
CA LYS A 1167 9.87 -15.71 -38.48
C LYS A 1167 10.96 -15.02 -37.65
N ASP A 1168 10.72 -14.78 -36.36
CA ASP A 1168 11.65 -14.08 -35.46
C ASP A 1168 12.93 -14.88 -35.17
N LYS A 1169 12.83 -16.18 -34.83
CA LYS A 1169 14.00 -17.08 -34.67
C LYS A 1169 14.90 -17.03 -35.92
N LYS A 1170 14.30 -16.93 -37.12
CA LYS A 1170 15.04 -16.81 -38.39
C LYS A 1170 15.71 -15.43 -38.54
N ILE A 1171 14.98 -14.33 -38.31
CA ILE A 1171 15.50 -12.96 -38.38
C ILE A 1171 16.68 -12.77 -37.42
N LEU A 1172 16.52 -13.15 -36.15
CA LEU A 1172 17.58 -13.13 -35.14
C LEU A 1172 18.81 -13.95 -35.60
N SER A 1173 18.60 -15.16 -36.13
CA SER A 1173 19.71 -15.97 -36.64
C SER A 1173 20.48 -15.29 -37.78
N ASP A 1174 19.80 -14.55 -38.67
CA ASP A 1174 20.41 -13.83 -39.79
C ASP A 1174 21.08 -12.51 -39.36
N VAL A 1175 20.63 -11.89 -38.26
CA VAL A 1175 21.35 -10.80 -37.58
C VAL A 1175 22.63 -11.33 -36.92
N TYR A 1176 22.58 -12.43 -36.17
CA TYR A 1176 23.78 -13.06 -35.59
C TYR A 1176 24.80 -13.49 -36.65
N LYS A 1177 24.36 -14.04 -37.80
CA LYS A 1177 25.22 -14.36 -38.96
C LYS A 1177 25.82 -13.13 -39.68
N LYS A 1178 25.28 -11.92 -39.44
CA LYS A 1178 25.87 -10.64 -39.90
C LYS A 1178 26.84 -10.09 -38.87
N ALA A 1179 26.48 -10.08 -37.58
CA ALA A 1179 27.32 -9.56 -36.49
C ALA A 1179 28.64 -10.34 -36.35
N THR A 1180 28.58 -11.67 -36.34
CA THR A 1180 29.77 -12.56 -36.22
C THR A 1180 30.81 -12.38 -37.32
N LYS A 1181 30.44 -11.79 -38.48
CA LYS A 1181 31.37 -11.47 -39.57
C LYS A 1181 32.20 -10.19 -39.35
N LYS A 1182 31.84 -9.33 -38.40
CA LYS A 1182 32.54 -8.05 -38.15
C LYS A 1182 33.69 -8.13 -37.13
N ILE A 1183 33.83 -9.22 -36.37
CA ILE A 1183 34.88 -9.35 -35.36
C ILE A 1183 36.24 -9.64 -36.02
N THR A 1184 36.89 -8.58 -36.49
CA THR A 1184 38.28 -8.62 -36.99
C THR A 1184 39.25 -8.37 -35.84
N ARG A 1185 40.26 -9.24 -35.68
CA ARG A 1185 41.31 -9.06 -34.67
C ARG A 1185 42.17 -7.84 -35.04
N ASN A 1186 42.45 -6.97 -34.07
CA ASN A 1186 43.27 -5.77 -34.27
C ASN A 1186 44.77 -6.14 -34.41
N ILE A 1187 45.18 -6.50 -35.63
CA ILE A 1187 46.54 -6.96 -35.94
C ILE A 1187 47.40 -5.77 -36.38
N GLN A 1188 48.24 -5.27 -35.48
CA GLN A 1188 49.22 -4.23 -35.79
C GLN A 1188 50.38 -4.80 -36.63
N HIS A 1189 50.27 -4.71 -37.96
CA HIS A 1189 51.32 -5.08 -38.90
C HIS A 1189 51.27 -4.15 -40.13
N PRO A 1190 52.40 -3.65 -40.68
CA PRO A 1190 52.38 -2.60 -41.71
C PRO A 1190 51.60 -2.95 -42.98
N TYR A 1191 51.65 -4.22 -43.39
CA TYR A 1191 50.92 -4.73 -44.55
C TYR A 1191 49.54 -5.32 -44.21
N PHE A 1192 49.10 -5.30 -42.94
CA PHE A 1192 47.76 -5.76 -42.57
C PHE A 1192 46.72 -4.66 -42.77
N LYS A 1193 45.59 -5.02 -43.38
CA LYS A 1193 44.39 -4.20 -43.48
C LYS A 1193 43.15 -5.07 -43.25
N PRO A 1194 42.12 -4.60 -42.53
CA PRO A 1194 40.91 -5.36 -42.24
C PRO A 1194 39.93 -5.37 -43.44
N PHE A 1195 40.45 -5.55 -44.65
CA PHE A 1195 39.69 -5.52 -45.91
C PHE A 1195 39.07 -6.89 -46.25
N ASP A 1196 37.89 -6.90 -46.88
CA ASP A 1196 37.43 -8.06 -47.66
C ASP A 1196 38.20 -8.17 -48.99
N TYR A 1197 37.97 -9.22 -49.77
CA TYR A 1197 38.69 -9.49 -51.00
C TYR A 1197 38.55 -8.35 -52.03
N ARG A 1198 37.34 -7.81 -52.23
CA ARG A 1198 37.08 -6.72 -53.18
C ARG A 1198 37.78 -5.41 -52.78
N GLU A 1199 37.76 -5.11 -51.49
CA GLU A 1199 38.42 -3.92 -50.94
C GLU A 1199 39.94 -4.01 -51.08
N ALA A 1200 40.52 -5.20 -50.88
CA ALA A 1200 41.93 -5.44 -51.12
C ALA A 1200 42.32 -5.38 -52.62
N GLU A 1201 41.47 -5.87 -53.53
CA GLU A 1201 41.67 -5.72 -54.98
C GLU A 1201 41.59 -4.25 -55.40
N ASN A 1202 40.58 -3.50 -54.92
CA ASN A 1202 40.43 -2.06 -55.17
C ASN A 1202 41.63 -1.26 -54.62
N TYR A 1203 42.08 -1.54 -53.40
CA TYR A 1203 43.25 -0.90 -52.77
C TYR A 1203 44.57 -1.23 -53.49
N LEU A 1204 44.70 -2.42 -54.06
CA LEU A 1204 45.86 -2.81 -54.87
C LEU A 1204 45.80 -2.26 -56.30
N SER A 1205 44.61 -1.98 -56.85
CA SER A 1205 44.45 -1.52 -58.23
C SER A 1205 45.29 -0.30 -58.58
N THR A 1206 45.31 0.71 -57.68
CA THR A 1206 46.05 1.97 -57.81
C THR A 1206 47.53 1.87 -57.43
N ARG A 1207 48.01 0.67 -57.03
CA ARG A 1207 49.37 0.43 -56.52
C ARG A 1207 50.24 -0.30 -57.55
N PRO A 1208 51.58 -0.21 -57.44
CA PRO A 1208 52.49 -0.90 -58.35
C PRO A 1208 52.35 -2.44 -58.27
N ILE A 1209 52.74 -3.10 -59.36
CA ILE A 1209 52.87 -4.56 -59.42
C ILE A 1209 53.88 -5.03 -58.35
N GLY A 1210 53.54 -6.11 -57.65
CA GLY A 1210 54.31 -6.66 -56.53
C GLY A 1210 53.85 -6.22 -55.15
N GLU A 1211 52.97 -5.21 -55.04
CA GLU A 1211 52.41 -4.75 -53.75
C GLU A 1211 51.55 -5.83 -53.07
N ILE A 1212 51.60 -5.88 -51.73
CA ILE A 1212 51.00 -6.94 -50.90
C ILE A 1212 50.08 -6.36 -49.80
N VAL A 1213 48.91 -6.97 -49.62
CA VAL A 1213 48.01 -6.76 -48.47
C VAL A 1213 47.73 -8.08 -47.76
N ILE A 1214 47.94 -8.11 -46.44
CA ILE A 1214 47.49 -9.18 -45.55
C ILE A 1214 46.11 -8.78 -45.02
N ARG A 1215 45.14 -9.70 -45.06
CA ARG A 1215 43.77 -9.45 -44.61
C ARG A 1215 43.15 -10.67 -43.92
N PRO A 1216 42.03 -10.51 -43.18
CA PRO A 1216 41.22 -11.65 -42.73
C PRO A 1216 40.82 -12.54 -43.91
N SER A 1217 40.82 -13.87 -43.70
CA SER A 1217 40.34 -14.81 -44.70
C SER A 1217 38.86 -15.10 -44.49
N SER A 1218 38.08 -15.13 -45.57
CA SER A 1218 36.69 -15.59 -45.59
C SER A 1218 36.48 -17.08 -45.26
N LYS A 1219 37.53 -17.75 -44.75
CA LYS A 1219 37.52 -19.16 -44.30
C LYS A 1219 37.49 -19.30 -42.76
N GLY A 1220 37.27 -18.21 -42.04
CA GLY A 1220 37.11 -18.18 -40.57
C GLY A 1220 38.24 -17.46 -39.84
N ASN A 1221 37.97 -17.05 -38.60
CA ASN A 1221 38.68 -16.00 -37.89
C ASN A 1221 40.17 -16.30 -37.56
N ASP A 1222 40.59 -17.57 -37.62
CA ASP A 1222 41.99 -18.02 -37.41
C ASP A 1222 42.83 -18.11 -38.70
N HIS A 1223 42.24 -17.73 -39.83
CA HIS A 1223 42.86 -17.73 -41.14
C HIS A 1223 43.10 -16.30 -41.66
N LEU A 1224 44.33 -16.06 -42.11
CA LEU A 1224 44.69 -14.87 -42.90
C LEU A 1224 44.82 -15.25 -44.37
N ALA A 1225 44.50 -14.29 -45.23
CA ALA A 1225 44.72 -14.34 -46.67
C ALA A 1225 45.69 -13.23 -47.07
N ILE A 1226 46.66 -13.55 -47.91
CA ILE A 1226 47.60 -12.57 -48.47
C ILE A 1226 47.23 -12.33 -49.92
N THR A 1227 46.86 -11.09 -50.25
CA THR A 1227 46.52 -10.67 -51.61
C THR A 1227 47.68 -9.84 -52.16
N TRP A 1228 48.13 -10.12 -53.37
CA TRP A 1228 49.17 -9.33 -54.04
C TRP A 1228 48.86 -9.12 -55.52
N LYS A 1229 49.33 -8.01 -56.07
CA LYS A 1229 49.12 -7.62 -57.48
C LYS A 1229 50.21 -8.23 -58.35
N ILE A 1230 49.81 -9.13 -59.27
CA ILE A 1230 50.72 -9.77 -60.23
C ILE A 1230 50.81 -8.96 -61.52
N ASP A 1231 49.70 -8.38 -61.96
CA ASP A 1231 49.61 -7.50 -63.13
C ASP A 1231 48.42 -6.54 -62.98
N ASP A 1232 48.24 -5.59 -63.89
CA ASP A 1232 47.04 -4.72 -63.89
C ASP A 1232 45.77 -5.55 -64.11
N GLY A 1233 44.86 -5.50 -63.12
CA GLY A 1233 43.65 -6.33 -63.08
C GLY A 1233 43.87 -7.80 -62.68
N VAL A 1234 45.09 -8.21 -62.32
CA VAL A 1234 45.42 -9.60 -61.96
C VAL A 1234 45.98 -9.70 -60.54
N TYR A 1235 45.12 -10.13 -59.61
CA TYR A 1235 45.48 -10.35 -58.20
C TYR A 1235 45.55 -11.84 -57.87
N GLN A 1236 46.35 -12.19 -56.86
CA GLN A 1236 46.41 -13.56 -56.33
C GLN A 1236 46.20 -13.55 -54.81
N HIS A 1237 45.22 -14.32 -54.34
CA HIS A 1237 45.00 -14.56 -52.92
C HIS A 1237 45.64 -15.89 -52.48
N LEU A 1238 46.55 -15.84 -51.51
CA LEU A 1238 47.23 -16.99 -50.91
C LEU A 1238 46.68 -17.27 -49.50
N GLY A 1239 46.30 -18.51 -49.25
CA GLY A 1239 45.83 -18.97 -47.93
C GLY A 1239 46.88 -19.80 -47.19
N LYS A 1240 46.74 -19.90 -45.86
CA LYS A 1240 47.68 -20.55 -44.92
C LYS A 1240 48.23 -21.92 -45.40
N ASN A 1241 47.36 -22.80 -45.93
CA ASN A 1241 47.76 -24.16 -46.35
C ASN A 1241 48.63 -24.23 -47.63
N THR A 1242 48.74 -23.16 -48.43
CA THR A 1242 49.59 -23.15 -49.63
C THR A 1242 51.04 -22.70 -49.40
N PHE A 1243 51.37 -22.21 -48.18
CA PHE A 1243 52.67 -21.57 -47.91
C PHE A 1243 53.88 -22.51 -47.98
N TYR A 1244 53.79 -23.70 -47.41
CA TYR A 1244 54.98 -24.52 -47.11
C TYR A 1244 55.68 -25.13 -48.34
N HIS A 1245 54.97 -25.33 -49.46
CA HIS A 1245 55.49 -26.08 -50.62
C HIS A 1245 55.95 -25.23 -51.81
N ARG A 1246 55.45 -24.00 -52.00
CA ARG A 1246 55.78 -23.20 -53.20
C ARG A 1246 57.02 -22.32 -53.07
N ILE A 1247 57.25 -21.72 -51.90
CA ILE A 1247 58.34 -20.74 -51.71
C ILE A 1247 59.73 -21.37 -51.93
N LYS A 1248 59.95 -22.62 -51.49
CA LYS A 1248 61.24 -23.32 -51.59
C LYS A 1248 61.70 -23.60 -53.03
N ASN A 1249 60.80 -23.59 -54.01
CA ASN A 1249 61.14 -23.73 -55.43
C ASN A 1249 61.33 -22.38 -56.16
N ILE A 1250 60.88 -21.28 -55.56
CA ILE A 1250 61.02 -19.92 -56.10
C ILE A 1250 62.34 -19.30 -55.60
N LEU A 1251 62.62 -19.40 -54.29
CA LEU A 1251 63.88 -18.91 -53.68
C LEU A 1251 65.14 -19.72 -54.04
N ASN A 1252 65.02 -20.74 -54.89
CA ASN A 1252 66.14 -21.52 -55.45
C ASN A 1252 66.37 -21.28 -56.95
N ASN A 1253 65.57 -20.41 -57.59
CA ASN A 1253 65.67 -20.03 -59.01
C ASN A 1253 65.81 -18.50 -59.19
N ILE A 1254 66.19 -17.81 -58.11
CA ILE A 1254 66.59 -16.39 -58.03
C ILE A 1254 67.94 -16.38 -57.32
#